data_AF-A0A367PA78-F1
#
_entry.id   AF-A0A367PA78-F1
#
_cell.length_a   1.000
_cell.length_b   1.000
_cell.length_c   1.000
_cell.angle_alpha   90.00
_cell.angle_beta   90.00
_cell.angle_gamma   90.00
#
_symmetry.space_group_name_H-M   'P 1'
#
loop_
_entity.id
_entity.type
_entity.pdbx_description
1 polymer ?
#
loop_
_entity_poly.entity_id
_entity_poly.type
_entity_poly.pdbx_seq_one_letter_code
_entity_poly.pdbx_strand_id
1 'polypeptide(L)'
;MRQHNAPGTTAPPATGPPHDCQAPAGFTPEPGRNCWCVEPCQRFAMLVDADAYFRALREALPRAEHTIFILGWDIDSRMELVPQGAQDGLPAGLRDFLCALADQRPELRIYILSWDYAMVMAMEREWLPSASAHWQAHRHLSFRLDGNHPPGASHHQKVVVIDNKLAFVGGLDLTLRRWDDNCHAPGAPLRVAEGKPYPPFHDVQCALDGPAAAALGTLCAARWLRASGSQPRPVAATSSDPWPPGLAPELTDVRVAIARTMPMCEDEPGVSEIRMLLRDAIASARHSIYMENQYFSSREIANALEARLGHEEGPDIVLVSRRNESGWLEAHSMGVLRARLYRRLRAADTQERFCLYCPSIPGLMPECVNVHSKVTVIDDDLITIGSSNLSNRSLGLDTECNIVVVSGGDPRVQAAIAAMRARLLGEHLDVAPETFQAEVAATRSVLAAIRKLQRSDGRSLEAYEPPLPDDVDAASPAANLLDPIEPIDSDQVLAEFVSHEARPRVLGRVGMMVALALLLAGLAFAWRHTPLREWADFRALLSVVEQLDEMPLAPLAMMGVYLAGAVTMLPVTLLILVTVVIFGPLYGAALALCGTVLSTGAGYLAGRLLGRNAVRRFGGRRLNRVSHQLGKHGVVAMVVLRLVPIAPFALVNLVIGASRISLRDCLLGTALGMLPGIVVAACLVNRVAAAARDPGLVTFALLALVLLVPASLLLVLRRRRRRRSEGAAARPQDDPPGPRGRLARLAALRRQA
;
A
#
# COMPACT_ATOMS: atom_id res chain seq x y z
N MET A 1 49.52 16.10 60.11
CA MET A 1 48.98 14.75 59.81
C MET A 1 48.09 14.90 58.58
N ARG A 2 48.63 14.59 57.40
CA ARG A 2 48.52 13.29 56.68
C ARG A 2 47.09 13.05 56.17
N GLN A 3 46.89 13.23 54.85
CA GLN A 3 46.75 12.16 53.82
C GLN A 3 45.28 11.67 53.74
N HIS A 4 44.60 11.51 52.61
CA HIS A 4 44.96 11.43 51.19
C HIS A 4 43.77 11.92 50.35
N ASN A 5 44.02 12.80 49.38
CA ASN A 5 43.19 12.91 48.18
C ASN A 5 43.95 12.18 47.06
N ALA A 6 43.32 11.15 46.48
CA ALA A 6 43.77 10.52 45.24
C ALA A 6 42.75 10.84 44.12
N PRO A 7 43.22 11.25 42.93
CA PRO A 7 42.40 11.52 41.76
C PRO A 7 42.32 10.29 40.84
N GLY A 8 41.29 10.20 40.00
CA GLY A 8 41.36 9.39 38.79
C GLY A 8 40.10 8.62 38.43
N THR A 9 39.20 9.29 37.71
CA THR A 9 38.65 8.76 36.46
C THR A 9 38.35 9.96 35.58
N THR A 10 39.34 10.34 34.78
CA THR A 10 39.15 11.20 33.62
C THR A 10 38.07 10.58 32.76
N ALA A 11 36.98 11.32 32.53
CA ALA A 11 36.11 11.06 31.40
C ALA A 11 36.99 10.95 30.15
N PRO A 12 36.78 9.96 29.26
CA PRO A 12 37.49 9.93 28.01
C PRO A 12 37.24 11.27 27.30
N PRO A 13 38.28 11.95 26.79
CA PRO A 13 38.07 13.14 25.99
C PRO A 13 37.16 12.76 24.83
N ALA A 14 36.20 13.63 24.52
CA ALA A 14 35.40 13.55 23.33
C ALA A 14 36.35 13.26 22.16
N THR A 15 36.21 12.09 21.56
CA THR A 15 36.94 11.76 20.34
C THR A 15 36.55 12.82 19.32
N GLY A 16 37.53 13.64 18.93
CA GLY A 16 37.38 14.57 17.82
C GLY A 16 36.93 13.83 16.55
N PRO A 17 36.51 14.57 15.51
CA PRO A 17 36.06 13.96 14.27
C PRO A 17 37.19 13.07 13.72
N PRO A 18 36.90 11.84 13.25
CA PRO A 18 37.89 11.07 12.54
C PRO A 18 38.10 11.74 11.17
N HIS A 19 39.03 12.69 11.11
CA HIS A 19 39.64 13.12 9.86
C HIS A 19 40.71 12.10 9.45
N ASP A 20 40.27 10.88 9.16
CA ASP A 20 40.97 10.04 8.19
C ASP A 20 40.23 10.23 6.87
N CYS A 21 40.66 11.21 6.08
CA CYS A 21 40.21 11.39 4.69
C CYS A 21 40.83 10.30 3.82
N GLN A 22 40.45 9.05 4.05
CA GLN A 22 40.58 8.03 3.02
C GLN A 22 39.47 8.29 2.00
N ALA A 23 39.87 8.42 0.73
CA ALA A 23 38.92 8.54 -0.36
C ALA A 23 37.94 7.34 -0.27
N PRO A 24 36.62 7.53 -0.43
CA PRO A 24 35.64 6.47 -0.21
C PRO A 24 36.00 5.22 -1.03
N ALA A 25 35.84 4.02 -0.49
CA ALA A 25 36.07 2.80 -1.27
C ALA A 25 35.06 2.72 -2.43
N GLY A 26 35.47 2.16 -3.58
CA GLY A 26 34.55 1.93 -4.70
C GLY A 26 33.44 0.94 -4.32
N PHE A 27 32.26 1.10 -4.92
CA PHE A 27 31.15 0.19 -4.66
C PHE A 27 31.42 -1.20 -5.24
N THR A 28 31.09 -2.25 -4.47
CA THR A 28 31.13 -3.65 -4.94
C THR A 28 29.84 -4.36 -4.54
N PRO A 29 29.15 -5.03 -5.48
CA PRO A 29 28.05 -5.94 -5.14
C PRO A 29 28.58 -7.15 -4.36
N GLU A 30 27.95 -7.41 -3.22
CA GLU A 30 28.27 -8.51 -2.30
C GLU A 30 27.02 -9.40 -2.12
N PRO A 31 26.97 -10.56 -2.81
CA PRO A 31 25.89 -11.53 -2.67
C PRO A 31 25.65 -11.93 -1.21
N GLY A 32 24.39 -11.91 -0.78
CA GLY A 32 23.97 -12.19 0.59
C GLY A 32 24.03 -11.00 1.55
N ARG A 33 24.58 -9.84 1.12
CA ARG A 33 24.55 -8.58 1.88
C ARG A 33 23.75 -7.51 1.14
N ASN A 34 24.32 -6.91 0.11
CA ASN A 34 23.70 -5.79 -0.62
C ASN A 34 23.10 -6.22 -1.96
N CYS A 35 23.28 -7.48 -2.37
CA CYS A 35 22.51 -8.09 -3.46
C CYS A 35 22.22 -9.56 -3.16
N TRP A 36 21.27 -10.14 -3.88
CA TRP A 36 20.98 -11.57 -3.83
C TRP A 36 22.05 -12.38 -4.56
N CYS A 37 22.36 -11.96 -5.79
CA CYS A 37 23.31 -12.61 -6.68
C CYS A 37 23.90 -11.60 -7.67
N VAL A 38 24.97 -12.02 -8.34
CA VAL A 38 25.59 -11.29 -9.45
C VAL A 38 25.75 -12.27 -10.60
N GLU A 39 25.01 -12.06 -11.68
CA GLU A 39 24.90 -13.01 -12.79
C GLU A 39 25.41 -12.43 -14.11
N PRO A 40 25.96 -13.26 -15.02
CA PRO A 40 26.22 -12.85 -16.39
C PRO A 40 24.93 -12.41 -17.11
N CYS A 41 25.07 -11.39 -17.95
CA CYS A 41 24.03 -10.81 -18.81
C CYS A 41 24.64 -10.55 -20.18
N GLN A 42 24.07 -11.13 -21.25
CA GLN A 42 24.64 -10.99 -22.60
C GLN A 42 24.20 -9.69 -23.27
N ARG A 43 22.97 -9.24 -23.00
CA ARG A 43 22.37 -8.02 -23.53
C ARG A 43 21.57 -7.33 -22.44
N PHE A 44 21.81 -6.03 -22.26
CA PHE A 44 21.09 -5.15 -21.35
C PHE A 44 20.68 -3.87 -22.07
N ALA A 45 19.45 -3.41 -21.83
CA ALA A 45 18.95 -2.14 -22.35
C ALA A 45 18.02 -1.46 -21.33
N MET A 46 18.14 -0.14 -21.20
CA MET A 46 17.18 0.66 -20.43
C MET A 46 16.07 1.19 -21.36
N LEU A 47 14.82 1.05 -20.92
CA LEU A 47 13.62 1.45 -21.62
C LEU A 47 13.00 2.61 -20.85
N VAL A 48 13.00 3.79 -21.46
CA VAL A 48 12.41 5.00 -20.88
C VAL A 48 10.99 5.14 -21.37
N ASP A 49 10.08 5.29 -20.43
CA ASP A 49 8.63 5.29 -20.59
C ASP A 49 8.00 4.01 -21.12
N ALA A 50 6.68 3.98 -20.99
CA ALA A 50 5.87 2.83 -21.32
C ALA A 50 5.80 2.56 -22.82
N ASP A 51 5.91 3.56 -23.70
CA ASP A 51 5.95 3.33 -25.14
C ASP A 51 7.13 2.42 -25.54
N ALA A 52 8.33 2.71 -25.04
CA ALA A 52 9.52 1.89 -25.30
C ALA A 52 9.37 0.49 -24.70
N TYR A 53 8.98 0.40 -23.43
CA TYR A 53 8.84 -0.89 -22.75
C TYR A 53 7.74 -1.76 -23.36
N PHE A 54 6.53 -1.23 -23.54
CA PHE A 54 5.39 -2.02 -23.98
C PHE A 54 5.53 -2.48 -25.43
N ARG A 55 6.16 -1.70 -26.32
CA ARG A 55 6.52 -2.17 -27.67
C ARG A 55 7.53 -3.32 -27.62
N ALA A 56 8.61 -3.16 -26.87
CA ALA A 56 9.61 -4.21 -26.69
C ALA A 56 8.97 -5.50 -26.11
N LEU A 57 8.07 -5.35 -25.13
CA LEU A 57 7.35 -6.47 -24.54
C LEU A 57 6.37 -7.13 -25.54
N ARG A 58 5.67 -6.33 -26.35
CA ARG A 58 4.76 -6.82 -27.40
C ARG A 58 5.52 -7.62 -28.47
N GLU A 59 6.74 -7.23 -28.79
CA GLU A 59 7.62 -7.98 -29.68
C GLU A 59 8.17 -9.26 -29.02
N ALA A 60 8.50 -9.24 -27.73
CA ALA A 60 9.10 -10.38 -27.05
C ALA A 60 8.10 -11.52 -26.76
N LEU A 61 6.90 -11.21 -26.29
CA LEU A 61 5.92 -12.22 -25.84
C LEU A 61 5.54 -13.25 -26.92
N PRO A 62 5.35 -12.88 -28.20
CA PRO A 62 5.11 -13.82 -29.28
C PRO A 62 6.28 -14.77 -29.56
N ARG A 63 7.45 -14.64 -28.93
CA ARG A 63 8.58 -15.57 -29.09
C ARG A 63 8.64 -16.63 -27.99
N ALA A 64 7.82 -16.50 -26.94
CA ALA A 64 7.79 -17.45 -25.82
C ALA A 64 7.37 -18.86 -26.28
N GLU A 65 8.09 -19.90 -25.83
CA GLU A 65 7.82 -21.31 -26.15
C GLU A 65 7.22 -22.08 -24.97
N HIS A 66 7.61 -21.79 -23.72
CA HIS A 66 7.27 -22.63 -22.56
C HIS A 66 6.65 -21.87 -21.40
N THR A 67 7.22 -20.74 -20.99
CA THR A 67 6.76 -20.02 -19.81
C THR A 67 6.83 -18.51 -19.97
N ILE A 68 5.76 -17.85 -19.54
CA ILE A 68 5.76 -16.41 -19.28
C ILE A 68 5.38 -16.22 -17.82
N PHE A 69 6.20 -15.49 -17.06
CA PHE A 69 5.84 -14.97 -15.75
C PHE A 69 5.55 -13.47 -15.85
N ILE A 70 4.49 -13.01 -15.21
CA ILE A 70 4.15 -11.59 -15.06
C ILE A 70 3.86 -11.34 -13.59
N LEU A 71 4.74 -10.59 -12.93
CA LEU A 71 4.56 -10.08 -11.57
C LEU A 71 4.21 -8.59 -11.65
N GLY A 72 3.22 -8.15 -10.88
CA GLY A 72 2.84 -6.74 -10.82
C GLY A 72 2.17 -6.37 -9.50
N TRP A 73 2.27 -5.10 -9.13
CA TRP A 73 1.46 -4.49 -8.08
C TRP A 73 0.01 -4.31 -8.55
N ASP A 74 -0.17 -4.07 -9.85
CA ASP A 74 -1.46 -4.04 -10.51
C ASP A 74 -1.34 -4.54 -11.95
N ILE A 75 -2.36 -5.27 -12.42
CA ILE A 75 -2.41 -5.81 -13.79
C ILE A 75 -3.86 -5.69 -14.27
N ASP A 76 -4.08 -5.00 -15.39
CA ASP A 76 -5.42 -4.80 -15.96
C ASP A 76 -5.57 -5.60 -17.26
N SER A 77 -6.64 -6.40 -17.35
CA SER A 77 -6.90 -7.27 -18.50
C SER A 77 -7.10 -6.53 -19.82
N ARG A 78 -7.55 -5.27 -19.74
CA ARG A 78 -7.99 -4.44 -20.87
C ARG A 78 -6.87 -3.55 -21.42
N MET A 79 -5.75 -3.43 -20.72
CA MET A 79 -4.68 -2.53 -21.13
C MET A 79 -4.11 -2.94 -22.50
N GLU A 80 -3.72 -1.97 -23.32
CA GLU A 80 -3.15 -2.20 -24.64
C GLU A 80 -1.67 -1.85 -24.63
N LEU A 81 -0.81 -2.80 -24.99
CA LEU A 81 0.65 -2.58 -25.01
C LEU A 81 1.04 -1.57 -26.08
N VAL A 82 0.34 -1.59 -27.21
CA VAL A 82 0.57 -0.68 -28.34
C VAL A 82 -0.79 -0.06 -28.72
N PRO A 83 -1.18 1.08 -28.12
CA PRO A 83 -2.49 1.70 -28.36
C PRO A 83 -2.76 2.10 -29.82
N GLN A 84 -1.71 2.30 -30.62
CA GLN A 84 -1.82 2.57 -32.06
C GLN A 84 -2.08 1.29 -32.90
N GLY A 85 -2.05 0.12 -32.26
CA GLY A 85 -2.07 -1.19 -32.92
C GLY A 85 -0.67 -1.70 -33.29
N ALA A 86 -0.42 -3.00 -33.06
CA ALA A 86 0.87 -3.64 -33.31
C ALA A 86 1.03 -4.22 -34.73
N GLN A 87 -0.04 -4.24 -35.54
CA GLN A 87 -0.07 -4.80 -36.91
C GLN A 87 0.42 -6.26 -37.02
N ASP A 88 0.36 -7.02 -35.93
CA ASP A 88 0.84 -8.41 -35.82
C ASP A 88 -0.28 -9.47 -35.95
N GLY A 89 -1.52 -9.02 -36.20
CA GLY A 89 -2.70 -9.88 -36.29
C GLY A 89 -3.17 -10.46 -34.95
N LEU A 90 -2.61 -10.01 -33.83
CA LEU A 90 -2.97 -10.47 -32.48
C LEU A 90 -3.87 -9.43 -31.77
N PRO A 91 -4.71 -9.85 -30.80
CA PRO A 91 -5.60 -8.94 -30.08
C PRO A 91 -4.86 -7.78 -29.40
N ALA A 92 -5.53 -6.63 -29.24
CA ALA A 92 -4.96 -5.44 -28.62
C ALA A 92 -4.90 -5.54 -27.08
N GLY A 93 -6.01 -5.95 -26.45
CA GLY A 93 -6.11 -6.09 -25.00
C GLY A 93 -5.21 -7.19 -24.45
N LEU A 94 -4.52 -6.90 -23.34
CA LEU A 94 -3.49 -7.76 -22.75
C LEU A 94 -3.96 -9.20 -22.52
N ARG A 95 -5.14 -9.39 -21.93
CA ARG A 95 -5.64 -10.75 -21.61
C ARG A 95 -5.92 -11.55 -22.88
N ASP A 96 -6.62 -10.96 -23.86
CA ASP A 96 -6.96 -11.63 -25.10
C ASP A 96 -5.72 -11.93 -25.95
N PHE A 97 -4.74 -11.02 -25.91
CA PHE A 97 -3.42 -11.24 -26.51
C PHE A 97 -2.72 -12.45 -25.89
N LEU A 98 -2.62 -12.52 -24.56
CA LEU A 98 -1.98 -13.65 -23.87
C LEU A 98 -2.73 -14.97 -24.12
N CYS A 99 -4.06 -14.95 -24.19
CA CYS A 99 -4.86 -16.11 -24.59
C CYS A 99 -4.52 -16.56 -26.01
N ALA A 100 -4.48 -15.64 -26.98
CA ALA A 100 -4.12 -15.95 -28.36
C ALA A 100 -2.72 -16.57 -28.49
N LEU A 101 -1.75 -16.09 -27.72
CA LEU A 101 -0.42 -16.72 -27.65
C LEU A 101 -0.47 -18.15 -27.12
N ALA A 102 -1.24 -18.38 -26.06
CA ALA A 102 -1.38 -19.68 -25.44
C ALA A 102 -2.19 -20.68 -26.28
N ASP A 103 -3.08 -20.19 -27.15
CA ASP A 103 -3.80 -20.99 -28.16
C ASP A 103 -2.86 -21.41 -29.30
N GLN A 104 -2.00 -20.50 -29.76
CA GLN A 104 -1.02 -20.79 -30.81
C GLN A 104 0.10 -21.74 -30.35
N ARG A 105 0.36 -21.80 -29.03
CA ARG A 105 1.42 -22.64 -28.45
C ARG A 105 0.90 -23.51 -27.31
N PRO A 106 0.54 -24.77 -27.59
CA PRO A 106 0.01 -25.67 -26.58
C PRO A 106 0.94 -25.96 -25.41
N GLU A 107 2.26 -25.79 -25.60
CA GLU A 107 3.25 -26.00 -24.55
C GLU A 107 3.46 -24.77 -23.64
N LEU A 108 3.06 -23.59 -24.10
CA LEU A 108 3.22 -22.32 -23.39
C LEU A 108 2.32 -22.26 -22.16
N ARG A 109 2.89 -21.86 -21.02
CA ARG A 109 2.18 -21.61 -19.77
C ARG A 109 2.43 -20.18 -19.31
N ILE A 110 1.35 -19.47 -18.99
CA ILE A 110 1.39 -18.07 -18.60
C ILE A 110 0.97 -17.97 -17.14
N TYR A 111 1.84 -17.41 -16.30
CA TYR A 111 1.67 -17.26 -14.87
C TYR A 111 1.64 -15.78 -14.50
N ILE A 112 0.48 -15.31 -14.04
CA ILE A 112 0.24 -13.90 -13.72
C ILE A 112 -0.04 -13.77 -12.23
N LEU A 113 0.80 -13.00 -11.53
CA LEU A 113 0.72 -12.78 -10.10
C LEU A 113 0.58 -11.28 -9.79
N SER A 114 -0.63 -10.87 -9.41
CA SER A 114 -0.94 -9.50 -9.01
C SER A 114 -1.08 -9.40 -7.49
N TRP A 115 -0.84 -8.24 -6.88
CA TRP A 115 -1.01 -8.04 -5.44
C TRP A 115 -2.48 -8.22 -4.95
N ASP A 116 -2.69 -8.90 -3.82
CA ASP A 116 -3.99 -9.02 -3.12
C ASP A 116 -4.24 -7.79 -2.23
N TYR A 117 -4.80 -6.75 -2.83
CA TYR A 117 -4.92 -5.42 -2.25
C TYR A 117 -6.07 -5.27 -1.23
N ALA A 118 -5.99 -4.25 -0.39
CA ALA A 118 -7.10 -3.87 0.50
C ALA A 118 -8.24 -3.20 -0.29
N MET A 119 -9.50 -3.63 -0.05
CA MET A 119 -10.71 -3.21 -0.79
C MET A 119 -10.94 -1.69 -0.92
N VAL A 120 -10.25 -0.85 -0.13
CA VAL A 120 -10.29 0.61 -0.26
C VAL A 120 -9.71 1.11 -1.59
N MET A 121 -8.83 0.35 -2.24
CA MET A 121 -8.24 0.67 -3.55
C MET A 121 -9.08 0.16 -4.74
N ALA A 122 -10.27 -0.40 -4.49
CA ALA A 122 -11.08 -1.07 -5.53
C ALA A 122 -11.68 -0.12 -6.58
N MET A 123 -11.71 1.19 -6.33
CA MET A 123 -12.27 2.18 -7.27
C MET A 123 -11.30 2.62 -8.37
N GLU A 124 -9.99 2.33 -8.23
CA GLU A 124 -8.95 2.71 -9.19
C GLU A 124 -8.42 1.51 -10.00
N ARG A 125 -8.97 0.32 -9.77
CA ARG A 125 -8.51 -0.95 -10.32
C ARG A 125 -9.66 -1.69 -10.99
N GLU A 126 -9.33 -2.69 -11.82
CA GLU A 126 -10.31 -3.61 -12.38
C GLU A 126 -11.17 -4.21 -11.24
N TRP A 127 -12.50 -4.08 -11.36
CA TRP A 127 -13.42 -4.50 -10.31
C TRP A 127 -13.44 -6.03 -10.18
N LEU A 128 -13.01 -6.54 -9.01
CA LEU A 128 -12.95 -7.97 -8.66
C LEU A 128 -12.08 -8.84 -9.59
N PRO A 129 -10.75 -8.59 -9.72
CA PRO A 129 -9.88 -9.34 -10.63
C PRO A 129 -9.87 -10.86 -10.31
N SER A 130 -9.97 -11.19 -9.02
CA SER A 130 -9.97 -12.57 -8.52
C SER A 130 -11.31 -13.29 -8.47
N ALA A 131 -12.42 -12.58 -8.68
CA ALA A 131 -13.74 -13.17 -8.91
C ALA A 131 -14.09 -13.20 -10.41
N SER A 132 -13.23 -12.65 -11.27
CA SER A 132 -13.42 -12.75 -12.71
C SER A 132 -13.24 -14.22 -13.13
N ALA A 133 -14.34 -14.86 -13.51
CA ALA A 133 -14.31 -16.06 -14.34
C ALA A 133 -13.52 -15.82 -15.65
N HIS A 134 -13.24 -14.55 -16.00
CA HIS A 134 -12.58 -14.09 -17.21
C HIS A 134 -11.08 -14.43 -17.28
N TRP A 135 -10.31 -14.22 -16.20
CA TRP A 135 -8.87 -14.59 -16.19
C TRP A 135 -8.65 -16.11 -16.08
N GLN A 136 -9.54 -16.84 -15.41
CA GLN A 136 -9.41 -18.29 -15.21
C GLN A 136 -10.07 -19.14 -16.31
N ALA A 137 -10.58 -18.53 -17.39
CA ALA A 137 -11.24 -19.26 -18.47
C ALA A 137 -10.28 -20.08 -19.35
N HIS A 138 -8.98 -19.76 -19.37
CA HIS A 138 -8.03 -20.38 -20.28
C HIS A 138 -7.11 -21.38 -19.58
N ARG A 139 -7.05 -22.64 -20.06
CA ARG A 139 -6.34 -23.75 -19.38
C ARG A 139 -4.81 -23.58 -19.28
N HIS A 140 -4.22 -22.69 -20.08
CA HIS A 140 -2.78 -22.43 -20.10
C HIS A 140 -2.39 -21.08 -19.47
N LEU A 141 -3.38 -20.28 -19.03
CA LEU A 141 -3.15 -19.02 -18.35
C LEU A 141 -3.64 -19.13 -16.91
N SER A 142 -2.77 -18.83 -15.96
CA SER A 142 -3.07 -18.88 -14.54
C SER A 142 -2.89 -17.50 -13.93
N PHE A 143 -3.97 -16.92 -13.44
CA PHE A 143 -3.96 -15.66 -12.68
C PHE A 143 -4.17 -15.92 -11.19
N ARG A 144 -3.32 -15.32 -10.35
CA ARG A 144 -3.41 -15.40 -8.89
C ARG A 144 -3.20 -14.01 -8.28
N LEU A 145 -3.90 -13.79 -7.16
CA LEU A 145 -3.60 -12.67 -6.27
C LEU A 145 -2.63 -13.13 -5.19
N ASP A 146 -1.57 -12.36 -4.94
CA ASP A 146 -0.57 -12.59 -3.92
C ASP A 146 -0.87 -11.78 -2.66
N GLY A 147 -1.38 -12.47 -1.64
CA GLY A 147 -1.56 -11.94 -0.29
C GLY A 147 -0.54 -12.50 0.71
N ASN A 148 0.53 -13.14 0.24
CA ASN A 148 1.53 -13.78 1.10
C ASN A 148 2.58 -12.78 1.61
N HIS A 149 2.11 -11.72 2.26
CA HIS A 149 2.92 -10.68 2.89
C HIS A 149 2.26 -10.23 4.21
N PRO A 150 3.00 -9.62 5.14
CA PRO A 150 2.44 -9.07 6.37
C PRO A 150 1.37 -8.00 6.12
N PRO A 151 0.45 -7.75 7.07
CA PRO A 151 -0.50 -6.65 6.98
C PRO A 151 0.21 -5.31 6.77
N GLY A 152 -0.30 -4.47 5.85
CA GLY A 152 0.27 -3.17 5.51
C GLY A 152 1.36 -3.20 4.44
N ALA A 153 1.97 -4.36 4.19
CA ALA A 153 2.89 -4.58 3.08
C ALA A 153 2.14 -4.80 1.75
N SER A 154 2.87 -4.67 0.65
CA SER A 154 2.42 -4.95 -0.70
C SER A 154 3.41 -5.79 -1.50
N HIS A 155 2.88 -6.48 -2.51
CA HIS A 155 3.69 -7.01 -3.60
C HIS A 155 3.94 -5.89 -4.61
N HIS A 156 5.16 -5.37 -4.67
CA HIS A 156 5.48 -4.17 -5.45
C HIS A 156 6.48 -4.41 -6.60
N GLN A 157 6.88 -5.66 -6.84
CA GLN A 157 7.74 -6.04 -7.97
C GLN A 157 6.97 -5.96 -9.29
N LYS A 158 7.59 -5.36 -10.33
CA LYS A 158 7.08 -5.41 -11.71
C LYS A 158 8.10 -6.13 -12.58
N VAL A 159 7.86 -7.42 -12.79
CA VAL A 159 8.81 -8.33 -13.44
C VAL A 159 8.10 -9.16 -14.48
N VAL A 160 8.62 -9.19 -15.71
CA VAL A 160 8.18 -10.14 -16.73
C VAL A 160 9.35 -11.03 -17.10
N VAL A 161 9.17 -12.36 -17.13
CA VAL A 161 10.20 -13.31 -17.55
C VAL A 161 9.66 -14.22 -18.63
N ILE A 162 10.40 -14.36 -19.73
CA ILE A 162 10.08 -15.19 -20.89
C ILE A 162 11.12 -16.32 -20.97
N ASP A 163 10.66 -17.56 -20.82
CA ASP A 163 11.44 -18.80 -20.93
C ASP A 163 12.75 -18.81 -20.13
N ASN A 164 12.82 -18.08 -19.01
CA ASN A 164 14.05 -17.86 -18.25
C ASN A 164 15.23 -17.32 -19.08
N LYS A 165 14.96 -16.76 -20.26
CA LYS A 165 15.95 -16.27 -21.22
C LYS A 165 15.97 -14.76 -21.32
N LEU A 166 14.82 -14.11 -21.20
CA LEU A 166 14.67 -12.66 -21.21
C LEU A 166 13.83 -12.23 -20.01
N ALA A 167 14.22 -11.13 -19.37
CA ALA A 167 13.46 -10.52 -18.31
C ALA A 167 13.33 -9.01 -18.49
N PHE A 168 12.20 -8.47 -18.05
CA PHE A 168 11.96 -7.04 -17.91
C PHE A 168 11.75 -6.71 -16.44
N VAL A 169 12.43 -5.70 -15.90
CA VAL A 169 12.35 -5.28 -14.49
C VAL A 169 12.36 -3.76 -14.37
N GLY A 170 11.56 -3.19 -13.48
CA GLY A 170 11.53 -1.74 -13.26
C GLY A 170 10.27 -1.25 -12.53
N GLY A 171 9.83 -0.03 -12.86
CA GLY A 171 8.72 0.65 -12.20
C GLY A 171 7.34 0.43 -12.83
N LEU A 172 7.27 -0.10 -14.07
CA LEU A 172 6.04 -0.13 -14.85
C LEU A 172 5.18 -1.39 -14.63
N ASP A 173 3.97 -1.18 -14.12
CA ASP A 173 2.90 -2.19 -14.08
C ASP A 173 2.21 -2.33 -15.45
N LEU A 174 1.70 -3.52 -15.75
CA LEU A 174 0.88 -3.79 -16.95
C LEU A 174 -0.59 -3.43 -16.70
N THR A 175 -0.87 -2.15 -16.56
CA THR A 175 -2.19 -1.62 -16.19
C THR A 175 -2.49 -0.28 -16.88
N LEU A 176 -3.72 0.22 -16.73
CA LEU A 176 -4.19 1.45 -17.34
C LEU A 176 -3.48 2.69 -16.77
N ARG A 177 -3.47 3.78 -17.55
CA ARG A 177 -2.91 5.10 -17.17
C ARG A 177 -1.39 5.10 -16.90
N ARG A 178 -0.66 4.17 -17.52
CA ARG A 178 0.81 4.11 -17.48
C ARG A 178 1.46 4.43 -18.82
N TRP A 179 0.72 4.31 -19.93
CA TRP A 179 1.26 4.60 -21.25
C TRP A 179 1.59 6.10 -21.38
N ASP A 180 2.81 6.40 -21.82
CA ASP A 180 3.26 7.70 -22.28
C ASP A 180 4.45 7.46 -23.21
N ASP A 181 4.78 8.48 -24.00
CA ASP A 181 6.02 8.55 -24.76
C ASP A 181 6.97 9.57 -24.14
N ASN A 182 8.22 9.55 -24.60
CA ASN A 182 9.27 10.44 -24.13
C ASN A 182 9.10 11.90 -24.53
N CYS A 183 8.00 12.27 -25.20
CA CYS A 183 7.68 13.67 -25.48
C CYS A 183 6.84 14.28 -24.35
N HIS A 184 6.11 13.46 -23.58
CA HIS A 184 5.22 13.89 -22.50
C HIS A 184 4.27 15.02 -22.91
N ALA A 185 3.91 15.08 -24.19
CA ALA A 185 3.21 16.21 -24.78
C ALA A 185 1.85 16.42 -24.05
N PRO A 186 1.53 17.64 -23.57
CA PRO A 186 0.24 17.91 -22.94
C PRO A 186 -0.92 17.50 -23.85
N GLY A 187 -1.90 16.76 -23.32
CA GLY A 187 -3.05 16.30 -24.09
C GLY A 187 -2.75 15.29 -25.21
N ALA A 188 -1.65 14.54 -25.13
CA ALA A 188 -1.32 13.51 -26.12
C ALA A 188 -2.52 12.56 -26.36
N PRO A 189 -2.91 12.33 -27.63
CA PRO A 189 -4.18 11.67 -27.97
C PRO A 189 -4.24 10.20 -27.55
N LEU A 190 -3.09 9.57 -27.35
CA LEU A 190 -2.96 8.17 -26.94
C LEU A 190 -2.99 7.98 -25.42
N ARG A 191 -2.86 9.07 -24.64
CA ARG A 191 -2.99 9.04 -23.17
C ARG A 191 -4.45 9.12 -22.75
N VAL A 192 -5.21 8.08 -23.13
CA VAL A 192 -6.63 7.92 -22.81
C VAL A 192 -6.85 6.56 -22.19
N ALA A 193 -7.48 6.53 -21.02
CA ALA A 193 -7.90 5.30 -20.36
C ALA A 193 -9.40 5.40 -20.06
N GLU A 194 -10.15 4.37 -20.46
CA GLU A 194 -11.60 4.32 -20.22
C GLU A 194 -12.34 5.56 -20.78
N GLY A 195 -11.89 6.04 -21.94
CA GLY A 195 -12.44 7.22 -22.61
C GLY A 195 -12.09 8.56 -21.97
N LYS A 196 -11.19 8.59 -20.97
CA LYS A 196 -10.76 9.81 -20.28
C LYS A 196 -9.27 10.06 -20.49
N PRO A 197 -8.86 11.29 -20.85
CA PRO A 197 -7.45 11.64 -20.84
C PRO A 197 -6.90 11.62 -19.42
N TYR A 198 -5.61 11.37 -19.27
CA TYR A 198 -4.88 11.45 -18.01
C TYR A 198 -3.58 12.26 -18.16
N PRO A 199 -2.91 12.72 -17.08
CA PRO A 199 -1.65 13.49 -17.13
C PRO A 199 -0.43 12.68 -17.62
N PRO A 200 0.69 13.33 -17.99
CA PRO A 200 1.89 12.61 -18.44
C PRO A 200 2.44 11.71 -17.34
N PHE A 201 3.06 10.60 -17.73
CA PHE A 201 3.55 9.57 -16.83
C PHE A 201 4.96 9.17 -17.26
N HIS A 202 5.92 9.32 -16.35
CA HIS A 202 7.32 9.01 -16.62
C HIS A 202 7.81 7.85 -15.77
N ASP A 203 8.45 6.86 -16.38
CA ASP A 203 8.96 5.69 -15.68
C ASP A 203 10.09 5.00 -16.44
N VAL A 204 10.79 4.06 -15.79
CA VAL A 204 11.92 3.34 -16.37
C VAL A 204 11.79 1.84 -16.12
N GLN A 205 11.98 1.08 -17.18
CA GLN A 205 12.13 -0.38 -17.16
C GLN A 205 13.51 -0.75 -17.74
N CYS A 206 14.03 -1.93 -17.44
CA CYS A 206 15.17 -2.50 -18.16
C CYS A 206 14.84 -3.87 -18.71
N ALA A 207 15.48 -4.23 -19.82
CA ALA A 207 15.49 -5.56 -20.42
C ALA A 207 16.88 -6.18 -20.24
N LEU A 208 16.92 -7.46 -19.85
CA LEU A 208 18.15 -8.21 -19.66
C LEU A 208 17.96 -9.69 -19.98
N ASP A 209 19.01 -10.35 -20.45
CA ASP A 209 18.96 -11.77 -20.83
C ASP A 209 20.02 -12.64 -20.13
N GLY A 210 20.09 -13.91 -20.53
CA GLY A 210 21.10 -14.86 -20.06
C GLY A 210 20.85 -15.36 -18.63
N PRO A 211 21.91 -15.78 -17.92
CA PRO A 211 21.79 -16.30 -16.55
C PRO A 211 21.07 -15.36 -15.57
N ALA A 212 21.20 -14.05 -15.75
CA ALA A 212 20.48 -13.07 -14.94
C ALA A 212 18.96 -13.16 -15.12
N ALA A 213 18.47 -13.35 -16.36
CA ALA A 213 17.05 -13.61 -16.61
C ALA A 213 16.57 -14.94 -16.00
N ALA A 214 17.43 -15.97 -15.98
CA ALA A 214 17.12 -17.24 -15.33
C ALA A 214 17.02 -17.13 -13.80
N ALA A 215 17.85 -16.29 -13.17
CA ALA A 215 17.74 -15.98 -11.74
C ALA A 215 16.42 -15.26 -11.43
N LEU A 216 15.98 -14.32 -12.26
CA LEU A 216 14.66 -13.68 -12.15
C LEU A 216 13.51 -14.67 -12.37
N GLY A 217 13.68 -15.64 -13.27
CA GLY A 217 12.75 -16.75 -13.45
C GLY A 217 12.61 -17.61 -12.19
N THR A 218 13.73 -17.87 -11.50
CA THR A 218 13.75 -18.56 -10.21
C THR A 218 13.02 -17.77 -9.13
N LEU A 219 13.22 -16.44 -9.08
CA LEU A 219 12.48 -15.54 -8.20
C LEU A 219 10.98 -15.61 -8.47
N CYS A 220 10.56 -15.52 -9.74
CA CYS A 220 9.16 -15.60 -10.13
C CYS A 220 8.54 -16.95 -9.76
N ALA A 221 9.25 -18.05 -10.02
CA ALA A 221 8.79 -19.40 -9.71
C ALA A 221 8.63 -19.64 -8.20
N ALA A 222 9.61 -19.21 -7.39
CA ALA A 222 9.55 -19.31 -5.94
C ALA A 222 8.37 -18.49 -5.39
N ARG A 223 8.13 -17.31 -5.94
CA ARG A 223 7.00 -16.47 -5.53
C ARG A 223 5.65 -17.06 -5.93
N TRP A 224 5.55 -17.57 -7.15
CA TRP A 224 4.36 -18.27 -7.63
C TRP A 224 4.00 -19.45 -6.73
N LEU A 225 5.00 -20.25 -6.34
CA LEU A 225 4.82 -21.36 -5.40
C LEU A 225 4.29 -20.86 -4.05
N ARG A 226 4.86 -19.78 -3.50
CA ARG A 226 4.42 -19.21 -2.21
C ARG A 226 2.98 -18.72 -2.25
N ALA A 227 2.60 -18.02 -3.32
CA ALA A 227 1.26 -17.43 -3.43
C ALA A 227 0.18 -18.46 -3.81
N SER A 228 0.51 -19.46 -4.63
CA SER A 228 -0.46 -20.41 -5.19
C SER A 228 -0.42 -21.81 -4.55
N GLY A 229 0.65 -22.15 -3.84
CA GLY A 229 0.94 -23.51 -3.36
C GLY A 229 1.30 -24.50 -4.47
N SER A 230 1.42 -24.06 -5.73
CA SER A 230 1.66 -24.90 -6.90
C SER A 230 3.00 -24.57 -7.54
N GLN A 231 3.79 -25.59 -7.88
CA GLN A 231 5.02 -25.40 -8.66
C GLN A 231 4.66 -25.01 -10.10
N PRO A 232 5.32 -23.98 -10.68
CA PRO A 232 5.19 -23.72 -12.10
C PRO A 232 5.86 -24.84 -12.91
N ARG A 233 5.52 -24.93 -14.19
CA ARG A 233 6.10 -25.91 -15.10
C ARG A 233 7.60 -25.60 -15.28
N PRO A 234 8.49 -26.62 -15.22
CA PRO A 234 9.89 -26.42 -15.58
C PRO A 234 10.02 -25.93 -17.02
N VAL A 235 10.99 -25.04 -17.25
CA VAL A 235 11.33 -24.55 -18.59
C VAL A 235 12.24 -25.57 -19.26
N ALA A 236 11.82 -26.11 -20.41
CA ALA A 236 12.68 -26.95 -21.24
C ALA A 236 13.61 -26.08 -22.10
N ALA A 237 14.60 -26.70 -22.75
CA ALA A 237 15.48 -25.97 -23.66
C ALA A 237 14.67 -25.39 -24.83
N THR A 238 14.69 -24.07 -24.98
CA THR A 238 13.99 -23.38 -26.07
C THR A 238 14.91 -23.08 -27.24
N SER A 239 14.36 -23.04 -28.44
CA SER A 239 15.11 -22.78 -29.69
C SER A 239 15.17 -21.30 -30.05
N SER A 240 14.15 -20.55 -29.68
CA SER A 240 14.03 -19.12 -29.97
C SER A 240 14.86 -18.26 -29.03
N ASP A 241 15.25 -17.10 -29.55
CA ASP A 241 15.73 -15.96 -28.80
C ASP A 241 14.57 -14.98 -28.59
N PRO A 242 14.05 -14.82 -27.35
CA PRO A 242 12.92 -13.93 -27.09
C PRO A 242 13.29 -12.44 -27.08
N TRP A 243 14.57 -12.07 -27.26
CA TRP A 243 14.99 -10.66 -27.32
C TRP A 243 14.23 -9.89 -28.41
N PRO A 244 13.68 -8.69 -28.10
CA PRO A 244 12.93 -7.90 -29.07
C PRO A 244 13.85 -7.47 -30.22
N PRO A 245 13.53 -7.75 -31.50
CA PRO A 245 14.37 -7.36 -32.62
C PRO A 245 14.52 -5.84 -32.76
N GLY A 246 13.51 -5.06 -32.36
CA GLY A 246 13.57 -3.60 -32.39
C GLY A 246 14.40 -2.99 -31.26
N LEU A 247 14.86 -3.78 -30.28
CA LEU A 247 15.58 -3.29 -29.12
C LEU A 247 17.10 -3.51 -29.27
N ALA A 248 17.84 -2.43 -29.50
CA ALA A 248 19.30 -2.47 -29.47
C ALA A 248 19.81 -2.58 -28.02
N PRO A 249 20.73 -3.51 -27.71
CA PRO A 249 21.37 -3.56 -26.40
C PRO A 249 22.31 -2.37 -26.21
N GLU A 250 22.26 -1.74 -25.04
CA GLU A 250 23.18 -0.68 -24.63
C GLU A 250 24.48 -1.25 -24.06
N LEU A 251 24.38 -2.42 -23.44
CA LEU A 251 25.50 -3.15 -22.89
C LEU A 251 25.42 -4.61 -23.33
N THR A 252 26.58 -5.16 -23.66
CA THR A 252 26.73 -6.59 -23.91
C THR A 252 27.78 -7.20 -23.00
N ASP A 253 27.62 -8.49 -22.67
CA ASP A 253 28.59 -9.28 -21.91
C ASP A 253 29.03 -8.62 -20.60
N VAL A 254 28.04 -8.21 -19.79
CA VAL A 254 28.25 -7.58 -18.49
C VAL A 254 27.81 -8.51 -17.35
N ARG A 255 28.15 -8.14 -16.13
CA ARG A 255 27.57 -8.75 -14.93
C ARG A 255 26.55 -7.80 -14.32
N VAL A 256 25.41 -8.34 -13.92
CA VAL A 256 24.35 -7.58 -13.27
C VAL A 256 24.09 -8.16 -11.88
N ALA A 257 23.95 -7.29 -10.89
CA ALA A 257 23.51 -7.70 -9.57
C ALA A 257 21.99 -7.56 -9.45
N ILE A 258 21.36 -8.51 -8.77
CA ILE A 258 19.93 -8.48 -8.47
C ILE A 258 19.78 -8.25 -6.97
N ALA A 259 19.08 -7.20 -6.56
CA ALA A 259 18.83 -6.88 -5.16
C ALA A 259 17.33 -6.87 -4.87
N ARG A 260 16.94 -7.29 -3.66
CA ARG A 260 15.54 -7.42 -3.26
C ARG A 260 15.27 -6.75 -1.93
N THR A 261 14.01 -6.38 -1.73
CA THR A 261 13.43 -6.20 -0.40
C THR A 261 12.37 -7.28 -0.23
N MET A 262 12.33 -7.94 0.91
CA MET A 262 11.24 -8.84 1.29
C MET A 262 10.99 -8.70 2.79
N PRO A 263 9.74 -8.49 3.23
CA PRO A 263 9.48 -8.36 4.65
C PRO A 263 9.71 -9.69 5.36
N MET A 264 10.08 -9.60 6.64
CA MET A 264 10.12 -10.78 7.50
C MET A 264 8.74 -11.44 7.56
N CYS A 265 8.71 -12.75 7.32
CA CYS A 265 7.53 -13.60 7.46
C CYS A 265 7.74 -14.58 8.62
N GLU A 266 6.69 -15.18 9.17
CA GLU A 266 6.77 -15.98 10.41
C GLU A 266 7.86 -17.08 10.35
N ASP A 267 8.14 -17.63 9.16
CA ASP A 267 9.08 -18.73 8.95
C ASP A 267 10.34 -18.36 8.14
N GLU A 268 10.48 -17.10 7.70
CA GLU A 268 11.61 -16.67 6.85
C GLU A 268 12.18 -15.29 7.28
N PRO A 269 13.51 -15.15 7.34
CA PRO A 269 14.14 -13.86 7.64
C PRO A 269 13.81 -12.84 6.54
N GLY A 270 13.65 -11.58 6.95
CA GLY A 270 13.50 -10.47 6.02
C GLY A 270 14.75 -10.27 5.16
N VAL A 271 14.55 -9.73 3.96
CA VAL A 271 15.60 -9.38 3.01
C VAL A 271 15.63 -7.86 2.87
N SER A 272 16.79 -7.25 3.03
CA SER A 272 17.00 -5.79 2.92
C SER A 272 18.18 -5.43 2.01
N GLU A 273 18.43 -6.24 0.98
CA GLU A 273 19.58 -6.09 0.07
C GLU A 273 19.58 -4.70 -0.57
N ILE A 274 18.44 -4.23 -1.09
CA ILE A 274 18.31 -2.90 -1.72
C ILE A 274 18.66 -1.77 -0.76
N ARG A 275 18.22 -1.87 0.50
CA ARG A 275 18.52 -0.85 1.52
C ARG A 275 20.02 -0.76 1.81
N MET A 276 20.69 -1.90 1.94
CA MET A 276 22.14 -1.96 2.12
C MET A 276 22.86 -1.46 0.86
N LEU A 277 22.39 -1.84 -0.32
CA LEU A 277 22.93 -1.41 -1.61
C LEU A 277 22.93 0.10 -1.76
N LEU A 278 21.79 0.76 -1.54
CA LEU A 278 21.68 2.20 -1.70
C LEU A 278 22.58 2.94 -0.70
N ARG A 279 22.71 2.43 0.53
CA ARG A 279 23.63 3.00 1.52
C ARG A 279 25.08 2.90 1.10
N ASP A 280 25.51 1.71 0.69
CA ASP A 280 26.87 1.45 0.25
C ASP A 280 27.19 2.28 -1.00
N ALA A 281 26.24 2.37 -1.95
CA ALA A 281 26.40 3.14 -3.18
C ALA A 281 26.53 4.65 -2.91
N ILE A 282 25.64 5.22 -2.07
CA ILE A 282 25.74 6.63 -1.66
C ILE A 282 27.06 6.90 -0.92
N ALA A 283 27.48 5.99 -0.04
CA ALA A 283 28.74 6.13 0.69
C ALA A 283 29.97 6.13 -0.24
N SER A 284 29.89 5.42 -1.37
CA SER A 284 30.97 5.35 -2.36
C SER A 284 31.08 6.60 -3.26
N ALA A 285 30.04 7.43 -3.31
CA ALA A 285 29.92 8.53 -4.27
C ALA A 285 30.96 9.64 -4.06
N ARG A 286 31.63 10.05 -5.14
CA ARG A 286 32.70 11.05 -5.17
C ARG A 286 32.30 12.33 -5.89
N HIS A 287 31.62 12.22 -7.02
CA HIS A 287 31.41 13.33 -7.95
C HIS A 287 29.92 13.67 -8.13
N SER A 288 29.07 12.66 -8.33
CA SER A 288 27.64 12.88 -8.55
C SER A 288 26.77 11.73 -8.06
N ILE A 289 25.62 12.10 -7.52
CA ILE A 289 24.50 11.24 -7.17
C ILE A 289 23.31 11.76 -7.96
N TYR A 290 22.84 11.00 -8.94
CA TYR A 290 21.57 11.25 -9.62
C TYR A 290 20.54 10.24 -9.15
N MET A 291 19.39 10.71 -8.70
CA MET A 291 18.27 9.88 -8.27
C MET A 291 17.01 10.38 -8.93
N GLU A 292 16.22 9.47 -9.48
CA GLU A 292 14.88 9.76 -9.98
C GLU A 292 13.92 8.80 -9.28
N ASN A 293 13.02 9.35 -8.47
CA ASN A 293 12.17 8.54 -7.62
C ASN A 293 10.81 9.15 -7.33
N GLN A 294 9.77 8.32 -7.39
CA GLN A 294 8.40 8.69 -7.03
C GLN A 294 8.30 9.24 -5.61
N TYR A 295 8.93 8.58 -4.64
CA TYR A 295 8.87 8.97 -3.23
C TYR A 295 10.25 9.12 -2.63
N PHE A 296 10.39 10.16 -1.79
CA PHE A 296 11.56 10.38 -0.96
C PHE A 296 11.13 10.64 0.48
N SER A 297 11.08 9.58 1.28
CA SER A 297 10.61 9.61 2.68
C SER A 297 11.49 8.80 3.64
N SER A 298 12.50 8.10 3.13
CA SER A 298 13.42 7.32 3.96
C SER A 298 14.42 8.19 4.71
N ARG A 299 14.35 8.15 6.04
CA ARG A 299 15.31 8.82 6.92
C ARG A 299 16.73 8.26 6.77
N GLU A 300 16.84 6.95 6.54
CA GLU A 300 18.13 6.26 6.41
C GLU A 300 18.86 6.71 5.13
N ILE A 301 18.15 6.83 4.01
CA ILE A 301 18.71 7.38 2.77
C ILE A 301 19.06 8.86 2.94
N ALA A 302 18.18 9.66 3.56
CA ALA A 302 18.48 11.06 3.82
C ALA A 302 19.72 11.25 4.72
N ASN A 303 19.93 10.38 5.72
CA ASN A 303 21.15 10.40 6.54
C ASN A 303 22.40 10.11 5.70
N ALA A 304 22.32 9.18 4.75
CA ALA A 304 23.44 8.84 3.87
C ALA A 304 23.78 10.01 2.93
N LEU A 305 22.77 10.67 2.36
CA LEU A 305 22.96 11.88 1.53
C LEU A 305 23.54 13.05 2.34
N GLU A 306 22.99 13.31 3.54
CA GLU A 306 23.49 14.36 4.45
C GLU A 306 24.96 14.12 4.81
N ALA A 307 25.36 12.87 5.08
CA ALA A 307 26.75 12.53 5.35
C ALA A 307 27.66 12.89 4.17
N ARG A 308 27.23 12.66 2.92
CA ARG A 308 27.99 13.05 1.72
C ARG A 308 28.05 14.57 1.53
N LEU A 309 26.95 15.29 1.79
CA LEU A 309 26.92 16.75 1.73
C LEU A 309 27.85 17.43 2.74
N GLY A 310 28.10 16.79 3.89
CA GLY A 310 28.99 17.31 4.94
C GLY A 310 30.49 17.26 4.62
N HIS A 311 30.91 16.53 3.58
CA HIS A 311 32.32 16.49 3.16
C HIS A 311 32.67 17.69 2.28
N GLU A 312 33.84 18.32 2.47
CA GLU A 312 34.27 19.47 1.65
C GLU A 312 34.25 19.14 0.14
N GLU A 313 34.76 17.97 -0.26
CA GLU A 313 34.74 17.45 -1.64
C GLU A 313 33.65 16.38 -1.86
N GLY A 314 32.48 16.56 -1.25
CA GLY A 314 31.28 15.75 -1.52
C GLY A 314 30.69 15.93 -2.94
N PRO A 315 29.85 14.98 -3.39
CA PRO A 315 29.28 14.95 -4.74
C PRO A 315 28.16 15.97 -4.94
N ASP A 316 27.88 16.31 -6.20
CA ASP A 316 26.60 16.88 -6.62
C ASP A 316 25.46 15.88 -6.36
N ILE A 317 24.34 16.32 -5.82
CA ILE A 317 23.17 15.49 -5.53
C ILE A 317 21.96 16.08 -6.27
N VAL A 318 21.52 15.36 -7.29
CA VAL A 318 20.34 15.65 -8.11
C VAL A 318 19.26 14.65 -7.76
N LEU A 319 18.14 15.11 -7.22
CA LEU A 319 16.96 14.30 -6.99
C LEU A 319 15.82 14.80 -7.88
N VAL A 320 15.33 13.98 -8.80
CA VAL A 320 14.14 14.27 -9.61
C VAL A 320 12.95 13.51 -9.03
N SER A 321 11.84 14.20 -8.79
CA SER A 321 10.64 13.60 -8.20
C SER A 321 9.38 14.28 -8.73
N ARG A 322 8.21 13.70 -8.43
CA ARG A 322 6.90 14.23 -8.82
C ARG A 322 6.59 15.56 -8.11
N ARG A 323 5.95 16.51 -8.77
CA ARG A 323 5.53 17.77 -8.09
C ARG A 323 4.38 17.52 -7.09
N ASN A 324 3.31 16.90 -7.57
CA ASN A 324 2.07 16.67 -6.82
C ASN A 324 1.92 15.21 -6.41
N GLU A 325 1.39 14.94 -5.22
CA GLU A 325 1.04 13.58 -4.76
C GLU A 325 -0.31 13.10 -5.32
N SER A 326 -0.53 11.77 -5.36
CA SER A 326 -1.77 11.17 -5.87
C SER A 326 -2.89 11.28 -4.83
N GLY A 327 -3.49 12.46 -4.73
CA GLY A 327 -4.66 12.72 -3.89
C GLY A 327 -4.34 13.15 -2.46
N TRP A 328 -5.40 13.39 -1.69
CA TRP A 328 -5.30 14.09 -0.40
C TRP A 328 -4.50 13.33 0.66
N LEU A 329 -4.67 12.01 0.77
CA LEU A 329 -4.01 11.21 1.81
C LEU A 329 -2.48 11.17 1.61
N GLU A 330 -2.03 11.00 0.37
CA GLU A 330 -0.60 10.94 0.04
C GLU A 330 0.07 12.32 0.25
N ALA A 331 -0.63 13.41 -0.12
CA ALA A 331 -0.19 14.78 0.15
C ALA A 331 0.03 15.05 1.65
N HIS A 332 -0.86 14.55 2.50
CA HIS A 332 -0.79 14.73 3.97
C HIS A 332 0.01 13.63 4.68
N SER A 333 0.72 12.76 3.93
CA SER A 333 1.58 11.72 4.47
C SER A 333 2.97 11.74 3.84
N MET A 334 3.13 11.13 2.67
CA MET A 334 4.41 11.06 1.93
C MET A 334 4.94 12.44 1.57
N GLY A 335 4.06 13.36 1.16
CA GLY A 335 4.43 14.75 0.85
C GLY A 335 5.04 15.49 2.05
N VAL A 336 4.46 15.31 3.24
CA VAL A 336 4.98 15.87 4.50
C VAL A 336 6.36 15.30 4.83
N LEU A 337 6.55 13.98 4.70
CA LEU A 337 7.84 13.34 4.96
C LEU A 337 8.92 13.84 4.01
N ARG A 338 8.61 13.96 2.72
CA ARG A 338 9.52 14.52 1.73
C ARG A 338 9.92 15.95 2.05
N ALA A 339 8.96 16.79 2.41
CA ALA A 339 9.24 18.18 2.75
C ALA A 339 10.15 18.31 4.00
N ARG A 340 9.92 17.47 5.03
CA ARG A 340 10.80 17.40 6.21
C ARG A 340 12.24 17.00 5.85
N LEU A 341 12.40 16.00 4.99
CA LEU A 341 13.73 15.54 4.56
C LEU A 341 14.41 16.56 3.65
N TYR A 342 13.66 17.21 2.74
CA TYR A 342 14.16 18.30 1.91
C TYR A 342 14.73 19.44 2.75
N ARG A 343 13.95 19.97 3.71
CA ARG A 343 14.40 21.05 4.60
C ARG A 343 15.67 20.68 5.34
N ARG A 344 15.79 19.44 5.81
CA ARG A 344 16.99 18.95 6.48
C ARG A 344 18.20 18.91 5.55
N LEU A 345 18.07 18.33 4.36
CA LEU A 345 19.18 18.26 3.40
C LEU A 345 19.63 19.65 2.95
N ARG A 346 18.68 20.57 2.69
CA ARG A 346 18.99 21.97 2.39
C ARG A 346 19.71 22.68 3.53
N ALA A 347 19.33 22.41 4.78
CA ALA A 347 20.02 22.99 5.95
C ALA A 347 21.45 22.45 6.12
N ALA A 348 21.71 21.21 5.70
CA ALA A 348 23.04 20.60 5.73
C ALA A 348 23.92 20.98 4.52
N ASP A 349 23.31 21.41 3.42
CA ASP A 349 23.99 21.74 2.16
C ASP A 349 24.63 23.14 2.18
N THR A 350 25.81 23.25 2.78
CA THR A 350 26.56 24.52 2.87
C THR A 350 27.27 24.91 1.56
N GLN A 351 27.33 24.01 0.58
CA GLN A 351 28.07 24.17 -0.68
C GLN A 351 27.14 24.22 -1.91
N GLU A 352 25.83 24.28 -1.72
CA GLU A 352 24.80 24.32 -2.79
C GLU A 352 24.86 23.15 -3.79
N ARG A 353 25.20 21.96 -3.28
CA ARG A 353 25.35 20.70 -4.04
C ARG A 353 24.12 19.82 -4.02
N PHE A 354 23.03 20.21 -3.37
CA PHE A 354 21.77 19.45 -3.39
C PHE A 354 20.65 20.23 -4.04
N CYS A 355 20.01 19.62 -5.04
CA CYS A 355 18.77 20.14 -5.61
C CYS A 355 17.73 19.03 -5.84
N LEU A 356 16.51 19.32 -5.40
CA LEU A 356 15.30 18.56 -5.74
C LEU A 356 14.65 19.24 -6.95
N TYR A 357 14.48 18.51 -8.03
CA TYR A 357 13.84 18.97 -9.26
C TYR A 357 12.51 18.25 -9.50
N CYS A 358 11.62 18.93 -10.22
CA CYS A 358 10.46 18.33 -10.85
C CYS A 358 10.47 18.66 -12.35
N PRO A 359 10.03 17.74 -13.23
CA PRO A 359 9.80 18.08 -14.63
C PRO A 359 8.70 19.14 -14.75
N SER A 360 8.94 20.13 -15.60
CA SER A 360 8.03 21.21 -15.90
C SER A 360 7.77 21.26 -17.40
N ILE A 361 6.51 21.41 -17.76
CA ILE A 361 6.07 21.58 -19.14
C ILE A 361 5.15 22.81 -19.17
N PRO A 362 5.46 23.84 -20.00
CA PRO A 362 4.62 25.03 -20.11
C PRO A 362 3.15 24.68 -20.41
N GLY A 363 2.23 25.25 -19.64
CA GLY A 363 0.79 25.03 -19.81
C GLY A 363 0.23 23.74 -19.22
N LEU A 364 1.05 22.87 -18.62
CA LEU A 364 0.58 21.61 -18.03
C LEU A 364 -0.08 21.81 -16.64
N MET A 365 0.31 22.83 -15.89
CA MET A 365 -0.25 23.11 -14.56
C MET A 365 -1.78 23.27 -14.60
N PRO A 366 -2.52 22.74 -13.60
CA PRO A 366 -2.04 22.17 -12.33
C PRO A 366 -1.58 20.70 -12.42
N GLU A 367 -1.68 20.06 -13.58
CA GLU A 367 -1.12 18.72 -13.78
C GLU A 367 0.42 18.78 -13.84
N CYS A 368 1.07 17.63 -13.71
CA CYS A 368 2.52 17.51 -13.85
C CYS A 368 2.87 16.16 -14.46
N VAL A 369 4.09 16.04 -14.98
CA VAL A 369 4.65 14.72 -15.30
C VAL A 369 4.73 13.92 -14.00
N ASN A 370 4.03 12.79 -13.96
CA ASN A 370 4.06 11.91 -12.81
C ASN A 370 5.32 11.04 -12.87
N VAL A 371 6.40 11.50 -12.22
CA VAL A 371 7.65 10.74 -12.10
C VAL A 371 7.39 9.51 -11.21
N HIS A 372 7.32 8.34 -11.83
CA HIS A 372 7.10 7.05 -11.20
C HIS A 372 8.34 6.14 -11.25
N SER A 373 9.40 6.53 -11.94
CA SER A 373 10.65 5.77 -11.98
C SER A 373 11.29 5.57 -10.60
N LYS A 374 12.21 4.60 -10.54
CA LYS A 374 13.05 4.30 -9.38
C LYS A 374 14.47 4.01 -9.84
N VAL A 375 15.17 5.07 -10.24
CA VAL A 375 16.53 5.01 -10.77
C VAL A 375 17.51 5.72 -9.84
N THR A 376 18.71 5.16 -9.70
CA THR A 376 19.83 5.85 -9.05
C THR A 376 21.11 5.60 -9.83
N VAL A 377 21.85 6.66 -10.12
CA VAL A 377 23.16 6.63 -10.76
C VAL A 377 24.19 7.26 -9.81
N ILE A 378 25.32 6.59 -9.59
CA ILE A 378 26.44 7.08 -8.79
C ILE A 378 27.67 7.19 -9.68
N ASP A 379 28.23 8.39 -9.82
CA ASP A 379 29.50 8.69 -10.51
C ASP A 379 29.63 8.14 -11.94
N ASP A 380 28.52 7.83 -12.60
CA ASP A 380 28.48 7.04 -13.84
C ASP A 380 29.15 5.65 -13.70
N ASP A 381 29.43 5.19 -12.48
CA ASP A 381 30.04 3.91 -12.14
C ASP A 381 29.01 2.85 -11.75
N LEU A 382 27.84 3.28 -11.29
CA LEU A 382 26.74 2.41 -10.91
C LEU A 382 25.43 2.99 -11.40
N ILE A 383 24.56 2.13 -11.92
CA ILE A 383 23.14 2.40 -12.10
C ILE A 383 22.30 1.30 -11.47
N THR A 384 21.22 1.69 -10.79
CA THR A 384 20.17 0.79 -10.35
C THR A 384 18.83 1.20 -10.94
N ILE A 385 18.09 0.21 -11.47
CA ILE A 385 16.74 0.34 -12.04
C ILE A 385 15.88 -0.74 -11.40
N GLY A 386 14.69 -0.39 -10.91
CA GLY A 386 13.83 -1.37 -10.25
C GLY A 386 12.50 -0.81 -9.79
N SER A 387 11.93 -1.46 -8.78
CA SER A 387 10.62 -1.10 -8.24
C SER A 387 10.68 -0.32 -6.92
N SER A 388 11.86 -0.24 -6.27
CA SER A 388 12.00 0.31 -4.92
C SER A 388 11.96 1.83 -4.85
N ASN A 389 10.97 2.39 -4.16
CA ASN A 389 10.97 3.82 -3.85
C ASN A 389 12.03 4.17 -2.77
N LEU A 390 12.44 5.43 -2.66
CA LEU A 390 13.28 5.91 -1.55
C LEU A 390 12.43 6.15 -0.28
N SER A 391 11.65 5.14 0.08
CA SER A 391 10.71 5.12 1.20
C SER A 391 11.06 4.00 2.17
N ASN A 392 10.72 4.14 3.44
CA ASN A 392 10.97 3.10 4.43
C ASN A 392 10.24 1.81 4.05
N ARG A 393 9.00 1.91 3.55
CA ARG A 393 8.23 0.74 3.11
C ARG A 393 8.92 -0.05 2.01
N SER A 394 9.41 0.59 0.94
CA SER A 394 10.13 -0.12 -0.14
C SER A 394 11.47 -0.71 0.33
N LEU A 395 12.06 -0.16 1.39
CA LEU A 395 13.38 -0.58 1.90
C LEU A 395 13.31 -1.64 3.01
N GLY A 396 12.12 -2.00 3.50
CA GLY A 396 11.98 -3.05 4.53
C GLY A 396 10.65 -3.81 4.58
N LEU A 397 9.56 -3.26 4.03
CA LEU A 397 8.21 -3.80 4.20
C LEU A 397 7.60 -4.37 2.92
N ASP A 398 7.62 -3.61 1.83
CA ASP A 398 7.11 -4.04 0.54
C ASP A 398 8.11 -4.99 -0.13
N THR A 399 7.62 -5.93 -0.95
CA THR A 399 8.55 -6.73 -1.75
C THR A 399 8.96 -5.97 -3.00
N GLU A 400 10.26 -5.81 -3.21
CA GLU A 400 10.84 -5.02 -4.30
C GLU A 400 11.92 -5.82 -5.05
N CYS A 401 12.28 -5.37 -6.25
CA CYS A 401 13.38 -5.93 -7.03
C CYS A 401 14.08 -4.82 -7.83
N ASN A 402 15.41 -4.76 -7.72
CA ASN A 402 16.25 -3.88 -8.48
C ASN A 402 17.33 -4.66 -9.24
N ILE A 403 17.62 -4.20 -10.44
CA ILE A 403 18.77 -4.59 -11.25
C ILE A 403 19.84 -3.53 -11.10
N VAL A 404 21.08 -3.95 -10.93
CA VAL A 404 22.22 -3.07 -10.68
C VAL A 404 23.33 -3.43 -11.66
N VAL A 405 23.80 -2.43 -12.38
CA VAL A 405 24.99 -2.52 -13.24
C VAL A 405 26.08 -1.70 -12.60
N VAL A 406 27.27 -2.29 -12.46
CA VAL A 406 28.45 -1.62 -11.92
C VAL A 406 29.55 -1.70 -12.96
N SER A 407 30.25 -0.59 -13.19
CA SER A 407 31.33 -0.53 -14.16
C SER A 407 32.49 -1.45 -13.80
N GLY A 408 32.83 -1.54 -12.51
CA GLY A 408 34.04 -2.21 -12.05
C GLY A 408 35.32 -1.60 -12.66
N GLY A 409 35.26 -0.35 -13.10
CA GLY A 409 36.32 0.32 -13.85
C GLY A 409 36.37 0.00 -15.35
N ASP A 410 35.40 -0.72 -15.92
CA ASP A 410 35.25 -0.87 -17.38
C ASP A 410 34.77 0.46 -18.00
N PRO A 411 35.59 1.15 -18.81
CA PRO A 411 35.23 2.45 -19.39
C PRO A 411 34.03 2.38 -20.33
N ARG A 412 33.80 1.23 -20.98
CA ARG A 412 32.64 1.02 -21.85
C ARG A 412 31.36 1.03 -21.03
N VAL A 413 31.37 0.40 -19.86
CA VAL A 413 30.22 0.37 -18.96
C VAL A 413 29.98 1.75 -18.34
N GLN A 414 31.04 2.45 -17.92
CA GLN A 414 30.93 3.82 -17.44
C GLN A 414 30.30 4.74 -18.49
N ALA A 415 30.77 4.68 -19.74
CA ALA A 415 30.23 5.48 -20.83
C ALA A 415 28.75 5.18 -21.10
N ALA A 416 28.35 3.90 -21.04
CA ALA A 416 26.95 3.52 -21.19
C ALA A 416 26.07 4.03 -20.03
N ILE A 417 26.53 3.94 -18.78
CA ILE A 417 25.82 4.48 -17.62
C ILE A 417 25.68 6.01 -17.73
N ALA A 418 26.75 6.70 -18.12
CA ALA A 418 26.71 8.14 -18.37
C ALA A 418 25.69 8.50 -19.47
N ALA A 419 25.65 7.74 -20.57
CA ALA A 419 24.68 7.91 -21.64
C ALA A 419 23.24 7.66 -21.18
N MET A 420 23.00 6.64 -20.34
CA MET A 420 21.70 6.39 -19.72
C MET A 420 21.25 7.57 -18.84
N ARG A 421 22.13 8.09 -17.96
CA ARG A 421 21.84 9.29 -17.16
C ARG A 421 21.53 10.49 -18.03
N ALA A 422 22.35 10.72 -19.06
CA ALA A 422 22.18 11.82 -19.99
C ALA A 422 20.88 11.71 -20.80
N ARG A 423 20.41 10.49 -21.09
CA ARG A 423 19.11 10.26 -21.72
C ARG A 423 17.95 10.66 -20.82
N LEU A 424 17.97 10.26 -19.55
CA LEU A 424 16.91 10.62 -18.59
C LEU A 424 16.86 12.13 -18.33
N LEU A 425 18.00 12.76 -18.04
CA LEU A 425 18.07 14.20 -17.81
C LEU A 425 17.81 15.00 -19.09
N GLY A 426 18.29 14.50 -20.24
CA GLY A 426 18.07 15.10 -21.54
C GLY A 426 16.60 15.10 -21.95
N GLU A 427 15.87 14.03 -21.64
CA GLU A 427 14.43 13.95 -21.84
C GLU A 427 13.70 15.04 -21.05
N HIS A 428 13.95 15.17 -19.75
CA HIS A 428 13.31 16.20 -18.92
C HIS A 428 13.69 17.64 -19.31
N LEU A 429 14.83 17.84 -19.96
CA LEU A 429 15.33 19.15 -20.41
C LEU A 429 15.03 19.44 -21.89
N ASP A 430 14.47 18.46 -22.61
CA ASP A 430 14.27 18.53 -24.06
C ASP A 430 15.56 18.82 -24.84
N VAL A 431 16.62 18.08 -24.50
CA VAL A 431 17.94 18.16 -25.14
C VAL A 431 18.46 16.78 -25.49
N ALA A 432 19.23 16.71 -26.58
CA ALA A 432 19.87 15.46 -26.98
C ALA A 432 20.83 14.97 -25.88
N PRO A 433 20.89 13.65 -25.58
CA PRO A 433 21.76 13.10 -24.54
C PRO A 433 23.24 13.49 -24.71
N GLU A 434 23.72 13.56 -25.96
CA GLU A 434 25.10 13.95 -26.30
C GLU A 434 25.37 15.41 -25.92
N THR A 435 24.36 16.29 -26.08
CA THR A 435 24.46 17.69 -25.67
C THR A 435 24.54 17.80 -24.15
N PHE A 436 23.70 17.05 -23.43
CA PHE A 436 23.76 17.02 -21.96
C PHE A 436 25.12 16.50 -21.47
N GLN A 437 25.62 15.41 -22.05
CA GLN A 437 26.90 14.83 -21.68
C GLN A 437 28.08 15.76 -21.98
N ALA A 438 28.04 16.49 -23.11
CA ALA A 438 29.04 17.50 -23.43
C ALA A 438 29.06 18.65 -22.41
N GLU A 439 27.89 19.08 -21.94
CA GLU A 439 27.79 20.09 -20.90
C GLU A 439 28.29 19.60 -19.54
N VAL A 440 27.99 18.36 -19.14
CA VAL A 440 28.58 17.76 -17.93
C VAL A 440 30.10 17.70 -18.02
N ALA A 441 30.66 17.35 -19.18
CA ALA A 441 32.10 17.34 -19.39
C ALA A 441 32.73 18.75 -19.30
N ALA A 442 32.03 19.76 -19.80
CA ALA A 442 32.48 21.16 -19.78
C ALA A 442 32.43 21.77 -18.37
N THR A 443 31.35 21.53 -17.63
CA THR A 443 31.15 22.09 -16.28
C THR A 443 31.78 21.25 -15.18
N ARG A 444 32.04 19.96 -15.45
CA ARG A 444 32.39 18.93 -14.46
C ARG A 444 31.38 18.80 -13.32
N SER A 445 30.12 19.16 -13.59
CA SER A 445 29.03 19.18 -12.61
C SER A 445 27.70 18.91 -13.29
N VAL A 446 26.98 17.91 -12.79
CA VAL A 446 25.65 17.56 -13.30
C VAL A 446 24.66 18.68 -12.97
N LEU A 447 24.76 19.28 -11.78
CA LEU A 447 23.92 20.40 -11.37
C LEU A 447 24.14 21.63 -12.25
N ALA A 448 25.40 21.99 -12.53
CA ALA A 448 25.72 23.11 -13.40
C ALA A 448 25.25 22.88 -14.85
N ALA A 449 25.37 21.64 -15.35
CA ALA A 449 24.86 21.28 -16.67
C ALA A 449 23.32 21.45 -16.75
N ILE A 450 22.58 20.97 -15.75
CA ILE A 450 21.12 21.17 -15.66
C ILE A 450 20.79 22.67 -15.67
N ARG A 451 21.40 23.46 -14.77
CA ARG A 451 21.14 24.91 -14.68
C ARG A 451 21.41 25.65 -15.99
N LYS A 452 22.45 25.25 -16.73
CA LYS A 452 22.80 25.86 -18.02
C LYS A 452 21.85 25.48 -19.14
N LEU A 453 21.29 24.26 -19.09
CA LEU A 453 20.39 23.72 -20.11
C LEU A 453 18.91 23.96 -19.82
N GLN A 454 18.56 24.47 -18.64
CA GLN A 454 17.21 24.89 -18.31
C GLN A 454 16.68 25.94 -19.31
N ARG A 455 15.44 25.74 -19.74
CA ARG A 455 14.71 26.65 -20.64
C ARG A 455 13.44 27.15 -19.98
N SER A 456 12.99 28.34 -20.38
CA SER A 456 11.72 28.92 -19.94
C SER A 456 10.58 28.70 -20.94
N ASP A 457 10.91 28.37 -22.19
CA ASP A 457 10.01 28.27 -23.34
C ASP A 457 9.79 26.83 -23.84
N GLY A 458 10.08 25.83 -22.99
CA GLY A 458 9.90 24.42 -23.31
C GLY A 458 9.90 23.53 -22.06
N ARG A 459 9.89 22.22 -22.29
CA ARG A 459 10.04 21.24 -21.20
C ARG A 459 11.40 21.41 -20.53
N SER A 460 11.42 21.38 -19.21
CA SER A 460 12.59 21.70 -18.39
C SER A 460 12.52 21.01 -17.02
N LEU A 461 13.59 21.09 -16.24
CA LEU A 461 13.60 20.70 -14.83
C LEU A 461 13.55 21.96 -13.96
N GLU A 462 12.55 22.07 -13.09
CA GLU A 462 12.43 23.19 -12.15
C GLU A 462 12.85 22.76 -10.74
N ALA A 463 13.66 23.59 -10.08
CA ALA A 463 13.96 23.39 -8.67
C ALA A 463 12.65 23.48 -7.87
N TYR A 464 12.41 22.49 -7.01
CA TYR A 464 11.16 22.35 -6.28
C TYR A 464 11.41 22.33 -4.78
N GLU A 465 10.73 23.25 -4.09
CA GLU A 465 10.69 23.29 -2.63
C GLU A 465 9.32 22.78 -2.17
N PRO A 466 9.23 21.55 -1.65
CA PRO A 466 7.96 20.99 -1.21
C PRO A 466 7.37 21.84 -0.08
N PRO A 467 6.11 22.30 -0.18
CA PRO A 467 5.48 23.10 0.85
C PRO A 467 5.26 22.26 2.12
N LEU A 468 5.51 22.87 3.28
CA LEU A 468 5.23 22.28 4.58
C LEU A 468 4.68 23.36 5.52
N PRO A 469 3.36 23.60 5.48
CA PRO A 469 2.68 24.49 6.43
C PRO A 469 2.82 23.99 7.86
N ASP A 470 3.06 24.90 8.81
CA ASP A 470 3.36 24.55 10.21
C ASP A 470 2.20 23.81 10.91
N ASP A 471 0.95 24.13 10.56
CA ASP A 471 -0.25 23.47 11.07
C ASP A 471 -0.35 22.02 10.60
N VAL A 472 -0.04 21.77 9.32
CA VAL A 472 0.01 20.42 8.74
C VAL A 472 1.17 19.62 9.33
N ASP A 473 2.34 20.24 9.51
CA ASP A 473 3.51 19.58 10.10
C ASP A 473 3.25 19.16 11.56
N ALA A 474 2.65 20.05 12.35
CA ALA A 474 2.32 19.79 13.75
C ALA A 474 1.20 18.74 13.93
N ALA A 475 0.27 18.67 12.98
CA ALA A 475 -0.83 17.69 13.01
C ALA A 475 -0.45 16.32 12.43
N SER A 476 0.65 16.23 11.66
CA SER A 476 1.06 15.01 11.00
C SER A 476 1.56 13.95 12.01
N PRO A 477 1.08 12.70 11.92
CA PRO A 477 1.58 11.61 12.74
C PRO A 477 3.09 11.37 12.61
N ALA A 478 3.63 10.56 13.53
CA ALA A 478 5.03 10.11 13.48
C ALA A 478 5.33 9.43 12.15
N ALA A 479 6.54 9.64 11.61
CA ALA A 479 6.94 9.14 10.30
C ALA A 479 6.79 7.63 10.15
N ASN A 480 7.08 6.86 11.21
CA ASN A 480 6.98 5.40 11.23
C ASN A 480 5.54 4.88 11.07
N LEU A 481 4.53 5.71 11.34
CA LEU A 481 3.13 5.35 11.14
C LEU A 481 2.67 5.58 9.69
N LEU A 482 3.21 6.63 9.05
CA LEU A 482 2.88 7.01 7.68
C LEU A 482 3.65 6.16 6.66
N ASP A 483 4.92 5.89 6.94
CA ASP A 483 5.84 5.13 6.10
C ASP A 483 6.65 4.13 6.97
N PRO A 484 6.03 2.99 7.34
CA PRO A 484 6.67 1.98 8.17
C PRO A 484 7.74 1.17 7.42
N ILE A 485 8.88 0.91 8.07
CA ILE A 485 9.92 0.01 7.55
C ILE A 485 9.67 -1.46 7.90
N GLU A 486 8.91 -1.71 8.98
CA GLU A 486 8.57 -3.04 9.48
C GLU A 486 7.05 -3.19 9.59
N PRO A 487 6.53 -4.44 9.60
CA PRO A 487 5.09 -4.66 9.75
C PRO A 487 4.57 -4.03 11.04
N ILE A 488 3.64 -3.08 10.92
CA ILE A 488 3.14 -2.38 12.09
C ILE A 488 2.31 -3.32 12.96
N ASP A 489 2.63 -3.42 14.25
CA ASP A 489 1.76 -4.08 15.21
C ASP A 489 0.48 -3.23 15.39
N SER A 490 -0.65 -3.87 15.15
CA SER A 490 -1.95 -3.25 15.26
C SER A 490 -2.26 -2.71 16.68
N ASP A 491 -1.54 -3.21 17.69
CA ASP A 491 -1.59 -2.71 19.07
C ASP A 491 -0.73 -1.43 19.25
N GLN A 492 0.36 -1.27 18.49
CA GLN A 492 1.18 -0.04 18.48
C GLN A 492 0.44 1.12 17.80
N VAL A 493 -0.23 0.89 16.65
CA VAL A 493 -1.09 1.91 16.00
C VAL A 493 -2.13 2.44 16.99
N LEU A 494 -2.81 1.53 17.70
CA LEU A 494 -3.81 1.91 18.67
C LEU A 494 -3.19 2.63 19.87
N ALA A 495 -2.02 2.20 20.32
CA ALA A 495 -1.30 2.87 21.40
C ALA A 495 -0.87 4.28 21.02
N GLU A 496 -0.43 4.53 19.77
CA GLU A 496 0.06 5.84 19.31
C GLU A 496 -1.07 6.83 19.01
N PHE A 497 -2.17 6.37 18.39
CA PHE A 497 -3.41 7.15 18.26
C PHE A 497 -4.08 7.46 19.60
N VAL A 498 -3.84 6.64 20.64
CA VAL A 498 -4.36 6.85 22.00
C VAL A 498 -3.35 7.62 22.88
N SER A 499 -2.05 7.59 22.57
CA SER A 499 -0.98 8.23 23.36
C SER A 499 -0.70 9.66 22.95
N HIS A 500 -1.14 10.12 21.77
CA HIS A 500 -1.36 11.54 21.54
C HIS A 500 -2.61 11.99 22.32
N GLU A 501 -2.46 12.05 23.64
CA GLU A 501 -3.21 12.96 24.48
C GLU A 501 -2.81 14.40 24.11
N ALA A 502 -3.23 14.87 22.93
CA ALA A 502 -3.79 16.22 22.90
C ALA A 502 -4.94 16.15 23.88
N ARG A 503 -4.70 16.56 25.14
CA ARG A 503 -5.69 16.58 26.22
C ARG A 503 -6.98 17.09 25.59
N PRO A 504 -8.01 16.26 25.41
CA PRO A 504 -9.24 16.73 24.82
C PRO A 504 -9.78 17.69 25.86
N ARG A 505 -9.60 19.00 25.65
CA ARG A 505 -10.18 20.03 26.50
C ARG A 505 -11.64 19.63 26.61
N VAL A 506 -12.14 19.47 27.82
CA VAL A 506 -13.53 19.06 28.07
C VAL A 506 -14.50 19.93 27.25
N LEU A 507 -14.11 21.19 26.99
CA LEU A 507 -14.75 22.11 26.05
C LEU A 507 -14.93 21.61 24.61
N GLY A 508 -14.02 20.82 24.02
CA GLY A 508 -14.15 20.33 22.64
C GLY A 508 -15.17 19.20 22.51
N ARG A 509 -15.23 18.29 23.49
CA ARG A 509 -16.27 17.23 23.52
C ARG A 509 -17.62 17.76 23.97
N VAL A 510 -17.65 18.67 24.93
CA VAL A 510 -18.87 19.40 25.30
C VAL A 510 -19.32 20.27 24.13
N GLY A 511 -18.40 20.92 23.42
CA GLY A 511 -18.68 21.69 22.21
C GLY A 511 -19.25 20.85 21.08
N MET A 512 -18.74 19.63 20.86
CA MET A 512 -19.30 18.69 19.89
C MET A 512 -20.68 18.18 20.31
N MET A 513 -20.88 17.88 21.60
CA MET A 513 -22.21 17.49 22.12
C MET A 513 -23.22 18.64 22.07
N VAL A 514 -22.78 19.88 22.33
CA VAL A 514 -23.59 21.10 22.21
C VAL A 514 -23.88 21.41 20.75
N ALA A 515 -22.91 21.27 19.85
CA ALA A 515 -23.12 21.44 18.41
C ALA A 515 -24.09 20.39 17.86
N LEU A 516 -23.99 19.13 18.30
CA LEU A 516 -24.94 18.08 17.95
C LEU A 516 -26.33 18.36 18.54
N ALA A 517 -26.41 18.84 19.79
CA ALA A 517 -27.68 19.24 20.40
C ALA A 517 -28.31 20.45 19.69
N LEU A 518 -27.51 21.43 19.27
CA LEU A 518 -27.94 22.60 18.50
C LEU A 518 -28.34 22.22 17.07
N LEU A 519 -27.64 21.27 16.45
CA LEU A 519 -28.02 20.72 15.14
C LEU A 519 -29.35 19.98 15.23
N LEU A 520 -29.53 19.13 16.25
CA LEU A 520 -30.79 18.41 16.48
C LEU A 520 -31.92 19.37 16.85
N ALA A 521 -31.65 20.41 17.64
CA ALA A 521 -32.61 21.46 17.96
C ALA A 521 -32.95 22.31 16.73
N GLY A 522 -31.97 22.60 15.88
CA GLY A 522 -32.14 23.31 14.61
C GLY A 522 -32.94 22.50 13.60
N LEU A 523 -32.68 21.19 13.51
CA LEU A 523 -33.48 20.25 12.72
C LEU A 523 -34.91 20.14 13.26
N ALA A 524 -35.11 20.06 14.57
CA ALA A 524 -36.43 20.05 15.19
C ALA A 524 -37.19 21.38 14.99
N PHE A 525 -36.48 22.52 15.05
CA PHE A 525 -37.02 23.85 14.77
C PHE A 525 -37.40 24.01 13.30
N ALA A 526 -36.52 23.60 12.39
CA ALA A 526 -36.78 23.57 10.96
C ALA A 526 -37.96 22.65 10.63
N TRP A 527 -38.03 21.46 11.23
CA TRP A 527 -39.17 20.54 11.10
C TRP A 527 -40.50 21.13 11.59
N ARG A 528 -40.47 21.98 12.63
CA ARG A 528 -41.66 22.63 13.20
C ARG A 528 -42.10 23.87 12.43
N HIS A 529 -41.19 24.60 11.80
CA HIS A 529 -41.44 25.94 11.28
C HIS A 529 -41.19 26.10 9.77
N THR A 530 -40.74 25.04 9.08
CA THR A 530 -40.65 25.00 7.62
C THR A 530 -41.51 23.84 7.06
N PRO A 531 -41.77 23.80 5.73
CA PRO A 531 -42.53 22.72 5.09
C PRO A 531 -41.79 21.37 5.04
N LEU A 532 -40.65 21.22 5.73
CA LEU A 532 -39.90 19.95 5.80
C LEU A 532 -40.77 18.78 6.29
N ARG A 533 -41.77 19.03 7.16
CA ARG A 533 -42.74 18.02 7.59
C ARG A 533 -43.66 17.52 6.45
N GLU A 534 -43.83 18.32 5.40
CA GLU A 534 -44.73 18.07 4.28
C GLU A 534 -44.00 17.36 3.13
N TRP A 535 -42.68 17.54 3.04
CA TRP A 535 -41.82 16.84 2.07
C TRP A 535 -41.35 15.47 2.57
N ALA A 536 -41.25 15.29 3.88
CA ALA A 536 -41.16 13.98 4.49
C ALA A 536 -42.56 13.36 4.50
N ASP A 537 -42.95 12.79 3.37
CA ASP A 537 -44.33 12.34 3.10
C ASP A 537 -44.75 11.20 4.04
N PHE A 538 -45.19 11.59 5.23
CA PHE A 538 -45.70 10.69 6.26
C PHE A 538 -46.98 10.00 5.76
N ARG A 539 -47.69 10.56 4.77
CA ARG A 539 -48.86 9.93 4.15
C ARG A 539 -48.48 8.82 3.18
N ALA A 540 -47.42 8.98 2.37
CA ALA A 540 -46.89 7.87 1.55
C ALA A 540 -46.32 6.73 2.42
N LEU A 541 -45.67 7.06 3.54
CA LEU A 541 -45.19 6.06 4.48
C LEU A 541 -46.36 5.39 5.22
N LEU A 542 -47.38 6.15 5.65
CA LEU A 542 -48.60 5.59 6.24
C LEU A 542 -49.42 4.76 5.25
N SER A 543 -49.50 5.12 3.97
CA SER A 543 -50.22 4.31 2.98
C SER A 543 -49.55 2.97 2.70
N VAL A 544 -48.21 2.92 2.77
CA VAL A 544 -47.47 1.66 2.69
C VAL A 544 -47.62 0.85 3.98
N VAL A 545 -47.65 1.51 5.15
CA VAL A 545 -47.87 0.86 6.45
C VAL A 545 -49.30 0.31 6.55
N GLU A 546 -50.33 1.06 6.16
CA GLU A 546 -51.74 0.63 6.16
C GLU A 546 -51.97 -0.52 5.15
N GLN A 547 -51.37 -0.45 3.95
CA GLN A 547 -51.43 -1.56 2.98
C GLN A 547 -50.69 -2.81 3.46
N LEU A 548 -49.63 -2.68 4.25
CA LEU A 548 -48.91 -3.81 4.85
C LEU A 548 -49.64 -4.37 6.07
N ASP A 549 -50.29 -3.55 6.89
CA ASP A 549 -51.05 -4.01 8.07
C ASP A 549 -52.29 -4.84 7.67
N GLU A 550 -52.87 -4.57 6.49
CA GLU A 550 -53.97 -5.35 5.92
C GLU A 550 -53.54 -6.69 5.25
N MET A 551 -52.24 -6.94 5.04
CA MET A 551 -51.76 -8.18 4.43
C MET A 551 -51.55 -9.28 5.49
N PRO A 552 -52.27 -10.42 5.44
CA PRO A 552 -52.10 -11.52 6.39
C PRO A 552 -50.69 -12.11 6.44
N LEU A 553 -49.89 -11.91 5.39
CA LEU A 553 -48.51 -12.40 5.25
C LEU A 553 -47.44 -11.32 5.46
N ALA A 554 -47.79 -10.14 5.95
CA ALA A 554 -46.85 -9.03 6.15
C ALA A 554 -45.62 -9.38 7.03
N PRO A 555 -45.74 -10.18 8.11
CA PRO A 555 -44.57 -10.64 8.86
C PRO A 555 -43.60 -11.48 8.01
N LEU A 556 -44.12 -12.32 7.10
CA LEU A 556 -43.31 -13.13 6.20
C LEU A 556 -42.65 -12.28 5.11
N ALA A 557 -43.36 -11.29 4.58
CA ALA A 557 -42.79 -10.31 3.65
C ALA A 557 -41.61 -9.57 4.30
N MET A 558 -41.76 -9.17 5.57
CA MET A 558 -40.67 -8.52 6.31
C MET A 558 -39.47 -9.47 6.50
N MET A 559 -39.68 -10.77 6.73
CA MET A 559 -38.58 -11.74 6.77
C MET A 559 -37.83 -11.80 5.42
N GLY A 560 -38.56 -11.71 4.31
CA GLY A 560 -37.98 -11.57 2.96
C GLY A 560 -37.11 -10.32 2.80
N VAL A 561 -37.53 -9.18 3.36
CA VAL A 561 -36.75 -7.94 3.34
C VAL A 561 -35.45 -8.08 4.14
N TYR A 562 -35.47 -8.76 5.30
CA TYR A 562 -34.25 -9.05 6.06
C TYR A 562 -33.26 -9.97 5.32
N LEU A 563 -33.78 -10.93 4.56
CA LEU A 563 -32.98 -11.79 3.69
C LEU A 563 -32.38 -11.00 2.51
N ALA A 564 -33.17 -10.15 1.85
CA ALA A 564 -32.68 -9.27 0.79
C ALA A 564 -31.64 -8.25 1.31
N GLY A 565 -31.86 -7.72 2.52
CA GLY A 565 -30.91 -6.85 3.21
C GLY A 565 -29.57 -7.51 3.51
N ALA A 566 -29.56 -8.84 3.71
CA ALA A 566 -28.32 -9.61 3.88
C ALA A 566 -27.44 -9.56 2.62
N VAL A 567 -28.07 -9.55 1.44
CA VAL A 567 -27.40 -9.55 0.13
C VAL A 567 -26.99 -8.13 -0.28
N THR A 568 -27.85 -7.15 -0.01
CA THR A 568 -27.67 -5.75 -0.43
C THR A 568 -26.88 -4.90 0.56
N MET A 569 -26.38 -5.50 1.65
CA MET A 569 -25.66 -4.82 2.74
C MET A 569 -26.43 -3.66 3.39
N LEU A 570 -27.76 -3.71 3.38
CA LEU A 570 -28.58 -2.69 4.01
C LEU A 570 -28.30 -2.61 5.53
N PRO A 571 -28.25 -1.41 6.12
CA PRO A 571 -28.04 -1.26 7.57
C PRO A 571 -29.14 -1.96 8.36
N VAL A 572 -28.77 -2.99 9.12
CA VAL A 572 -29.72 -3.81 9.90
C VAL A 572 -30.49 -2.98 10.94
N THR A 573 -29.89 -1.89 11.44
CA THR A 573 -30.52 -0.95 12.37
C THR A 573 -31.73 -0.24 11.76
N LEU A 574 -31.66 0.10 10.47
CA LEU A 574 -32.78 0.69 9.74
C LEU A 574 -33.94 -0.31 9.63
N LEU A 575 -33.64 -1.56 9.28
CA LEU A 575 -34.64 -2.62 9.18
C LEU A 575 -35.34 -2.89 10.52
N ILE A 576 -34.57 -2.90 11.62
CA ILE A 576 -35.13 -3.05 12.98
C ILE A 576 -36.09 -1.91 13.29
N LEU A 577 -35.69 -0.65 13.01
CA LEU A 577 -36.53 0.51 13.28
C LEU A 577 -37.83 0.47 12.48
N VAL A 578 -37.73 0.20 11.18
CA VAL A 578 -38.90 0.08 10.28
C VAL A 578 -39.84 -1.03 10.75
N THR A 579 -39.31 -2.20 11.12
CA THR A 579 -40.11 -3.33 11.62
C THR A 579 -40.86 -2.99 12.91
N VAL A 580 -40.18 -2.31 13.84
CA VAL A 580 -40.77 -1.87 15.11
C VAL A 580 -41.83 -0.78 14.89
N VAL A 581 -41.64 0.10 13.92
CA VAL A 581 -42.61 1.16 13.57
C VAL A 581 -43.86 0.55 12.94
N ILE A 582 -43.71 -0.40 12.00
CA ILE A 582 -44.83 -1.02 11.29
C ILE A 582 -45.65 -1.92 12.23
N PHE A 583 -44.99 -2.85 12.92
CA PHE A 583 -45.68 -3.92 13.67
C PHE A 583 -45.84 -3.60 15.17
N GLY A 584 -45.49 -2.38 15.57
CA GLY A 584 -45.50 -1.92 16.95
C GLY A 584 -44.35 -2.47 17.81
N PRO A 585 -44.22 -2.01 19.07
CA PRO A 585 -43.02 -2.22 19.88
C PRO A 585 -42.74 -3.68 20.22
N LEU A 586 -43.73 -4.43 20.73
CA LEU A 586 -43.51 -5.79 21.23
C LEU A 586 -43.47 -6.79 20.09
N TYR A 587 -44.46 -6.74 19.20
CA TYR A 587 -44.57 -7.65 18.07
C TYR A 587 -43.49 -7.36 17.00
N GLY A 588 -43.24 -6.08 16.69
CA GLY A 588 -42.15 -5.67 15.82
C GLY A 588 -40.75 -5.96 16.39
N ALA A 589 -40.53 -5.88 17.71
CA ALA A 589 -39.27 -6.32 18.32
C ALA A 589 -39.03 -7.83 18.14
N ALA A 590 -40.08 -8.64 18.36
CA ALA A 590 -39.99 -10.08 18.15
C ALA A 590 -39.70 -10.41 16.67
N LEU A 591 -40.39 -9.77 15.74
CA LEU A 591 -40.16 -9.93 14.31
C LEU A 591 -38.76 -9.45 13.89
N ALA A 592 -38.29 -8.31 14.39
CA ALA A 592 -36.96 -7.82 14.11
C ALA A 592 -35.87 -8.77 14.63
N LEU A 593 -36.07 -9.38 15.80
CA LEU A 593 -35.17 -10.40 16.32
C LEU A 593 -35.16 -11.64 15.42
N CYS A 594 -36.33 -12.14 15.02
CA CYS A 594 -36.44 -13.25 14.07
C CYS A 594 -35.75 -12.94 12.73
N GLY A 595 -35.97 -11.75 12.16
CA GLY A 595 -35.38 -11.30 10.90
C GLY A 595 -33.86 -11.17 10.96
N THR A 596 -33.32 -10.62 12.05
CA THR A 596 -31.87 -10.51 12.25
C THR A 596 -31.20 -11.87 12.40
N VAL A 597 -31.82 -12.80 13.11
CA VAL A 597 -31.32 -14.18 13.26
C VAL A 597 -31.40 -14.93 11.93
N LEU A 598 -32.50 -14.80 11.19
CA LEU A 598 -32.69 -15.40 9.87
C LEU A 598 -31.66 -14.89 8.85
N SER A 599 -31.50 -13.56 8.77
CA SER A 599 -30.50 -12.88 7.94
C SER A 599 -29.07 -13.31 8.30
N THR A 600 -28.80 -13.51 9.58
CA THR A 600 -27.51 -14.07 10.05
C THR A 600 -27.29 -15.49 9.59
N GLY A 601 -28.32 -16.34 9.66
CA GLY A 601 -28.26 -17.71 9.16
C GLY A 601 -27.95 -17.76 7.66
N ALA A 602 -28.62 -16.93 6.86
CA ALA A 602 -28.37 -16.84 5.42
C ALA A 602 -26.94 -16.36 5.11
N GLY A 603 -26.48 -15.28 5.74
CA GLY A 603 -25.11 -14.79 5.57
C GLY A 603 -24.04 -15.79 6.04
N TYR A 604 -24.32 -16.52 7.13
CA TYR A 604 -23.46 -17.60 7.62
C TYR A 604 -23.35 -18.74 6.59
N LEU A 605 -24.48 -19.18 6.03
CA LEU A 605 -24.50 -20.24 5.02
C LEU A 605 -23.76 -19.81 3.75
N ALA A 606 -23.98 -18.57 3.29
CA ALA A 606 -23.23 -18.00 2.18
C ALA A 606 -21.72 -17.98 2.46
N GLY A 607 -21.30 -17.56 3.66
CA GLY A 607 -19.90 -17.59 4.08
C GLY A 607 -19.32 -19.00 4.12
N ARG A 608 -20.10 -19.98 4.57
CA ARG A 608 -19.70 -21.39 4.63
C ARG A 608 -19.53 -21.99 3.23
N LEU A 609 -20.40 -21.63 2.28
CA LEU A 609 -20.33 -22.06 0.89
C LEU A 609 -19.13 -21.45 0.15
N LEU A 610 -18.81 -20.17 0.41
CA LEU A 610 -17.64 -19.49 -0.17
C LEU A 610 -16.29 -20.00 0.39
N GLY A 611 -16.31 -20.61 1.57
CA GLY A 611 -15.15 -21.27 2.17
C GLY A 611 -14.10 -20.32 2.77
N ARG A 612 -13.15 -20.91 3.51
CA ARG A 612 -12.11 -20.18 4.27
C ARG A 612 -11.20 -19.31 3.42
N ASN A 613 -11.02 -19.66 2.14
CA ASN A 613 -10.13 -18.95 1.23
C ASN A 613 -10.71 -17.61 0.76
N ALA A 614 -12.04 -17.52 0.57
CA ALA A 614 -12.70 -16.25 0.25
C ALA A 614 -12.70 -15.30 1.47
N VAL A 615 -12.95 -15.81 2.67
CA VAL A 615 -12.96 -14.96 3.88
C VAL A 615 -11.56 -14.53 4.31
N ARG A 616 -10.51 -15.28 3.99
CA ARG A 616 -9.11 -14.83 4.12
C ARG A 616 -8.83 -13.56 3.29
N ARG A 617 -9.42 -13.44 2.10
CA ARG A 617 -9.33 -12.23 1.24
C ARG A 617 -10.02 -11.02 1.84
N PHE A 618 -11.18 -11.19 2.49
CA PHE A 618 -11.98 -10.05 2.98
C PHE A 618 -11.74 -9.66 4.45
N GLY A 619 -11.28 -10.57 5.31
CA GLY A 619 -11.25 -10.38 6.77
C GLY A 619 -9.90 -9.99 7.39
N GLY A 620 -8.79 -10.14 6.66
CA GLY A 620 -7.44 -9.91 7.19
C GLY A 620 -7.05 -10.81 8.38
N ARG A 621 -5.78 -10.73 8.81
CA ARG A 621 -5.23 -11.60 9.89
C ARG A 621 -5.86 -11.31 11.28
N ARG A 622 -6.41 -10.11 11.53
CA ARG A 622 -7.05 -9.70 12.80
C ARG A 622 -8.29 -10.54 13.10
N LEU A 623 -9.14 -10.77 12.10
CA LEU A 623 -10.37 -11.52 12.23
C LEU A 623 -10.10 -13.03 12.37
N ASN A 624 -8.98 -13.50 11.81
CA ASN A 624 -8.50 -14.88 11.98
C ASN A 624 -7.97 -15.13 13.40
N ARG A 625 -7.27 -14.16 14.01
CA ARG A 625 -6.79 -14.24 15.41
C ARG A 625 -7.95 -14.24 16.41
N VAL A 626 -8.96 -13.40 16.13
CA VAL A 626 -10.24 -13.35 16.85
C VAL A 626 -11.01 -14.67 16.66
N SER A 627 -11.10 -15.22 15.44
CA SER A 627 -11.65 -16.56 15.16
C SER A 627 -10.95 -17.69 15.94
N HIS A 628 -9.62 -17.60 16.11
CA HIS A 628 -8.86 -18.63 16.83
C HIS A 628 -9.02 -18.56 18.35
N GLN A 629 -9.11 -17.35 18.93
CA GLN A 629 -9.32 -17.15 20.38
C GLN A 629 -10.78 -17.34 20.82
N LEU A 630 -11.75 -17.05 19.94
CA LEU A 630 -13.19 -17.16 20.25
C LEU A 630 -13.74 -18.59 20.18
N GLY A 631 -12.99 -19.54 19.60
CA GLY A 631 -13.42 -20.92 19.41
C GLY A 631 -13.72 -21.72 20.69
N LYS A 632 -13.38 -21.19 21.87
CA LYS A 632 -13.71 -21.84 23.17
C LYS A 632 -15.09 -21.43 23.73
N HIS A 633 -15.66 -20.30 23.30
CA HIS A 633 -16.97 -19.81 23.77
C HIS A 633 -17.74 -19.08 22.66
N GLY A 634 -18.19 -19.82 21.63
CA GLY A 634 -18.79 -19.26 20.40
C GLY A 634 -20.00 -18.34 20.62
N VAL A 635 -20.86 -18.60 21.61
CA VAL A 635 -22.02 -17.75 21.91
C VAL A 635 -21.58 -16.39 22.47
N VAL A 636 -20.69 -16.38 23.47
CA VAL A 636 -20.20 -15.15 24.12
C VAL A 636 -19.46 -14.28 23.12
N ALA A 637 -18.66 -14.91 22.26
CA ALA A 637 -17.97 -14.26 21.16
C ALA A 637 -18.91 -13.48 20.25
N MET A 638 -20.01 -14.12 19.85
CA MET A 638 -21.01 -13.53 18.98
C MET A 638 -21.80 -12.41 19.66
N VAL A 639 -22.11 -12.55 20.95
CA VAL A 639 -22.75 -11.47 21.73
C VAL A 639 -21.88 -10.21 21.73
N VAL A 640 -20.58 -10.34 22.01
CA VAL A 640 -19.65 -9.20 22.03
C VAL A 640 -19.56 -8.53 20.66
N LEU A 641 -19.47 -9.32 19.58
CA LEU A 641 -19.42 -8.80 18.21
C LEU A 641 -20.68 -8.05 17.78
N ARG A 642 -21.85 -8.34 18.37
CA ARG A 642 -23.09 -7.59 18.10
C ARG A 642 -23.22 -6.32 18.93
N LEU A 643 -22.68 -6.31 20.15
CA LEU A 643 -22.72 -5.15 21.03
C LEU A 643 -21.68 -4.08 20.67
N VAL A 644 -20.56 -4.49 20.06
CA VAL A 644 -19.49 -3.58 19.62
C VAL A 644 -19.52 -3.49 18.09
N PRO A 645 -19.88 -2.33 17.50
CA PRO A 645 -20.01 -2.19 16.04
C PRO A 645 -18.62 -2.07 15.38
N ILE A 646 -17.90 -3.20 15.28
CA ILE A 646 -16.54 -3.27 14.72
C ILE A 646 -16.59 -3.33 13.17
N ALA A 647 -17.66 -3.88 12.61
CA ALA A 647 -17.82 -4.06 11.16
C ALA A 647 -19.31 -4.11 10.74
N PRO A 648 -19.64 -3.91 9.45
CA PRO A 648 -21.01 -4.04 8.94
C PRO A 648 -21.62 -5.42 9.19
N PHE A 649 -22.93 -5.46 9.51
CA PHE A 649 -23.64 -6.68 9.94
C PHE A 649 -23.51 -7.84 8.94
N ALA A 650 -23.69 -7.57 7.65
CA ALA A 650 -23.59 -8.58 6.59
C ALA A 650 -22.18 -9.18 6.48
N LEU A 651 -21.14 -8.35 6.60
CA LEU A 651 -19.75 -8.77 6.53
C LEU A 651 -19.39 -9.69 7.70
N VAL A 652 -19.82 -9.35 8.92
CA VAL A 652 -19.63 -10.21 10.10
C VAL A 652 -20.24 -11.60 9.87
N ASN A 653 -21.46 -11.67 9.33
CA ASN A 653 -22.14 -12.95 9.09
C ASN A 653 -21.39 -13.84 8.10
N LEU A 654 -20.92 -13.23 7.01
CA LEU A 654 -20.13 -13.91 5.97
C LEU A 654 -18.84 -14.49 6.52
N VAL A 655 -18.10 -13.69 7.28
CA VAL A 655 -16.82 -14.10 7.87
C VAL A 655 -17.03 -15.23 8.88
N ILE A 656 -18.01 -15.07 9.78
CA ILE A 656 -18.29 -16.09 10.80
C ILE A 656 -18.74 -17.40 10.14
N GLY A 657 -19.48 -17.34 9.04
CA GLY A 657 -19.85 -18.49 8.21
C GLY A 657 -18.68 -19.33 7.71
N ALA A 658 -17.57 -18.68 7.36
CA ALA A 658 -16.35 -19.37 6.95
C ALA A 658 -15.43 -19.76 8.14
N SER A 659 -15.75 -19.35 9.37
CA SER A 659 -14.94 -19.58 10.57
C SER A 659 -15.16 -20.97 11.19
N ARG A 660 -14.64 -21.20 12.41
CA ARG A 660 -14.87 -22.43 13.21
C ARG A 660 -16.06 -22.34 14.17
N ILE A 661 -16.76 -21.21 14.25
CA ILE A 661 -17.93 -21.05 15.12
C ILE A 661 -19.10 -21.85 14.54
N SER A 662 -19.81 -22.61 15.38
CA SER A 662 -20.97 -23.39 14.91
C SER A 662 -22.14 -22.48 14.53
N LEU A 663 -22.98 -22.92 13.58
CA LEU A 663 -24.21 -22.20 13.23
C LEU A 663 -25.09 -21.94 14.47
N ARG A 664 -25.18 -22.92 15.37
CA ARG A 664 -25.91 -22.81 16.63
C ARG A 664 -25.40 -21.64 17.48
N ASP A 665 -24.09 -21.55 17.67
CA ASP A 665 -23.49 -20.48 18.47
C ASP A 665 -23.66 -19.10 17.82
N CYS A 666 -23.58 -19.05 16.48
CA CYS A 666 -23.81 -17.84 15.69
C CYS A 666 -25.23 -17.30 15.87
N LEU A 667 -26.25 -18.16 15.76
CA LEU A 667 -27.64 -17.78 15.88
C LEU A 667 -27.99 -17.38 17.33
N LEU A 668 -27.59 -18.19 18.31
CA LEU A 668 -27.84 -17.90 19.73
C LEU A 668 -27.14 -16.63 20.20
N GLY A 669 -25.86 -16.47 19.83
CA GLY A 669 -25.10 -15.28 20.21
C GLY A 669 -25.60 -14.02 19.51
N THR A 670 -26.11 -14.13 18.28
CA THR A 670 -26.76 -13.00 17.60
C THR A 670 -28.08 -12.63 18.26
N ALA A 671 -28.93 -13.61 18.58
CA ALA A 671 -30.19 -13.34 19.28
C ALA A 671 -29.94 -12.61 20.61
N LEU A 672 -29.02 -13.12 21.43
CA LEU A 672 -28.66 -12.52 22.71
C LEU A 672 -27.97 -11.15 22.56
N GLY A 673 -27.12 -10.98 21.56
CA GLY A 673 -26.36 -9.74 21.34
C GLY A 673 -27.19 -8.61 20.73
N MET A 674 -28.18 -8.92 19.90
CA MET A 674 -29.06 -7.92 19.26
C MET A 674 -30.24 -7.54 20.16
N LEU A 675 -30.67 -8.42 21.08
CA LEU A 675 -31.83 -8.21 21.93
C LEU A 675 -31.81 -6.87 22.70
N PRO A 676 -30.72 -6.44 23.37
CA PRO A 676 -30.70 -5.16 24.07
C PRO A 676 -30.93 -3.97 23.13
N GLY A 677 -30.31 -3.97 21.95
CA GLY A 677 -30.46 -2.90 20.96
C GLY A 677 -31.87 -2.85 20.37
N ILE A 678 -32.47 -4.00 20.10
CA ILE A 678 -33.86 -4.11 19.59
C ILE A 678 -34.86 -3.64 20.66
N VAL A 679 -34.68 -4.03 21.92
CA VAL A 679 -35.52 -3.56 23.03
C VAL A 679 -35.42 -2.04 23.19
N VAL A 680 -34.20 -1.48 23.10
CA VAL A 680 -34.01 -0.02 23.13
C VAL A 680 -34.75 0.64 21.96
N ALA A 681 -34.63 0.12 20.74
CA ALA A 681 -35.35 0.64 19.57
C ALA A 681 -36.88 0.58 19.77
N ALA A 682 -37.41 -0.54 20.27
CA ALA A 682 -38.82 -0.72 20.58
C ALA A 682 -39.33 0.27 21.64
N CYS A 683 -38.55 0.52 22.69
CA CYS A 683 -38.90 1.50 23.71
C CYS A 683 -38.79 2.94 23.20
N LEU A 684 -37.90 3.21 22.24
CA LEU A 684 -37.65 4.56 21.73
C LEU A 684 -38.71 5.00 20.71
N VAL A 685 -39.21 4.11 19.86
CA VAL A 685 -40.20 4.44 18.80
C VAL A 685 -41.47 5.08 19.37
N ASN A 686 -42.06 4.49 20.41
CA ASN A 686 -43.24 5.06 21.06
C ASN A 686 -42.98 6.42 21.72
N ARG A 687 -41.74 6.67 22.15
CA ARG A 687 -41.36 7.91 22.82
C ARG A 687 -40.92 9.01 21.85
N VAL A 688 -40.39 8.66 20.68
CA VAL A 688 -40.15 9.59 19.57
C VAL A 688 -41.47 10.02 18.95
N ALA A 689 -42.41 9.09 18.73
CA ALA A 689 -43.76 9.40 18.27
C ALA A 689 -44.56 10.26 19.28
N ALA A 690 -44.39 10.00 20.59
CA ALA A 690 -44.98 10.84 21.64
C ALA A 690 -44.29 12.21 21.77
N ALA A 691 -42.96 12.28 21.68
CA ALA A 691 -42.20 13.53 21.72
C ALA A 691 -42.44 14.42 20.50
N ALA A 692 -42.77 13.84 19.34
CA ALA A 692 -43.18 14.57 18.16
C ALA A 692 -44.58 15.21 18.31
N ARG A 693 -45.40 14.73 19.24
CA ARG A 693 -46.72 15.30 19.56
C ARG A 693 -46.66 16.27 20.74
N ASP A 694 -45.87 16.00 21.78
CA ASP A 694 -45.62 16.92 22.90
C ASP A 694 -44.24 16.67 23.57
N PRO A 695 -43.23 17.52 23.32
CA PRO A 695 -41.87 17.32 23.84
C PRO A 695 -41.75 17.77 25.32
N GLY A 696 -42.01 16.88 26.26
CA GLY A 696 -41.82 17.10 27.71
C GLY A 696 -40.41 16.78 28.26
N LEU A 697 -40.13 17.19 29.50
CA LEU A 697 -38.86 16.97 30.23
C LEU A 697 -38.39 15.50 30.26
N VAL A 698 -39.33 14.56 30.20
CA VAL A 698 -39.06 13.11 30.21
C VAL A 698 -38.34 12.65 28.94
N THR A 699 -38.58 13.29 27.78
CA THR A 699 -37.91 12.99 26.51
C THR A 699 -36.43 13.37 26.55
N PHE A 700 -36.12 14.55 27.11
CA PHE A 700 -34.75 15.00 27.31
C PHE A 700 -33.99 14.12 28.32
N ALA A 701 -34.67 13.67 29.38
CA ALA A 701 -34.09 12.73 30.35
C ALA A 701 -33.75 11.36 29.72
N LEU A 702 -34.57 10.86 28.80
CA LEU A 702 -34.32 9.59 28.09
C LEU A 702 -33.21 9.70 27.05
N LEU A 703 -33.14 10.79 26.29
CA LEU A 703 -32.02 11.08 25.39
C LEU A 703 -30.70 11.19 26.16
N ALA A 704 -30.72 11.87 27.32
CA ALA A 704 -29.57 11.91 28.21
C ALA A 704 -29.20 10.50 28.73
N LEU A 705 -30.17 9.66 29.09
CA LEU A 705 -29.92 8.30 29.56
C LEU A 705 -29.28 7.41 28.47
N VAL A 706 -29.77 7.46 27.24
CA VAL A 706 -29.23 6.72 26.08
C VAL A 706 -27.78 7.12 25.78
N LEU A 707 -27.41 8.39 26.01
CA LEU A 707 -26.05 8.89 25.84
C LEU A 707 -25.15 8.60 27.05
N LEU A 708 -25.68 8.65 28.27
CA LEU A 708 -24.92 8.55 29.52
C LEU A 708 -24.63 7.11 29.94
N VAL A 709 -25.47 6.13 29.60
CA VAL A 709 -25.26 4.72 29.98
C VAL A 709 -24.05 4.09 29.26
N PRO A 710 -23.87 4.22 27.93
CA PRO A 710 -22.67 3.74 27.26
C PRO A 710 -21.40 4.48 27.73
N ALA A 711 -21.50 5.79 27.95
CA ALA A 711 -20.40 6.62 28.41
C ALA A 711 -19.94 6.26 29.84
N SER A 712 -20.89 6.00 30.75
CA SER A 712 -20.60 5.56 32.11
C SER A 712 -20.04 4.13 32.15
N LEU A 713 -20.54 3.22 31.30
CA LEU A 713 -19.98 1.86 31.16
C LEU A 713 -18.52 1.91 30.66
N LEU A 714 -18.23 2.75 29.67
CA LEU A 714 -16.86 3.01 29.17
C LEU A 714 -15.94 3.58 30.26
N LEU A 715 -16.45 4.51 31.08
CA LEU A 715 -15.70 5.08 32.21
C LEU A 715 -15.42 4.04 33.30
N VAL A 716 -16.39 3.18 33.62
CA VAL A 716 -16.22 2.09 34.60
C VAL A 716 -15.24 1.04 34.10
N LEU A 717 -15.31 0.66 32.82
CA LEU A 717 -14.37 -0.26 32.19
C LEU A 717 -12.96 0.30 32.15
N ARG A 718 -12.80 1.62 31.88
CA ARG A 718 -11.50 2.32 31.98
C ARG A 718 -10.97 2.36 33.41
N ARG A 719 -11.81 2.66 34.41
CA ARG A 719 -11.41 2.65 35.83
C ARG A 719 -11.00 1.24 36.31
N ARG A 720 -11.71 0.19 35.88
CA ARG A 720 -11.36 -1.20 36.19
C ARG A 720 -10.06 -1.65 35.52
N ARG A 721 -9.80 -1.22 34.28
CA ARG A 721 -8.52 -1.46 33.61
C ARG A 721 -7.37 -0.73 34.33
N ARG A 722 -7.55 0.53 34.69
CA ARG A 722 -6.55 1.32 35.43
C ARG A 722 -6.20 0.72 36.78
N ARG A 723 -7.20 0.28 37.56
CA ARG A 723 -6.98 -0.44 38.84
C ARG A 723 -6.28 -1.80 38.66
N ARG A 724 -6.52 -2.50 37.54
CA ARG A 724 -5.78 -3.75 37.22
C ARG A 724 -4.33 -3.48 36.83
N SER A 725 -4.07 -2.39 36.11
CA SER A 725 -2.71 -1.96 35.77
C SER A 725 -1.93 -1.46 36.99
N GLU A 726 -2.57 -0.72 37.90
CA GLU A 726 -1.98 -0.26 39.16
C GLU A 726 -1.74 -1.42 40.14
N GLY A 727 -2.64 -2.41 40.20
CA GLY A 727 -2.44 -3.63 40.99
C GLY A 727 -1.39 -4.60 40.43
N ALA A 728 -1.08 -4.52 39.13
CA ALA A 728 0.01 -5.27 38.49
C ALA A 728 1.38 -4.59 38.68
N ALA A 729 1.42 -3.27 38.82
CA ALA A 729 2.63 -2.48 39.07
C ALA A 729 3.14 -2.54 40.52
N ALA A 730 2.31 -3.03 41.47
CA ALA A 730 2.66 -3.14 42.89
C ALA A 730 3.31 -4.50 43.27
N ARG A 731 3.57 -5.39 42.30
CA ARG A 731 4.43 -6.57 42.53
C ARG A 731 5.86 -6.21 42.12
N PRO A 732 6.88 -6.49 42.94
CA PRO A 732 8.26 -6.26 42.54
C PRO A 732 8.56 -7.07 41.29
N GLN A 733 9.03 -6.39 40.25
CA GLN A 733 9.54 -6.99 39.02
C GLN A 733 10.84 -7.71 39.36
N ASP A 734 10.81 -9.05 39.36
CA ASP A 734 12.03 -9.81 39.15
C ASP A 734 12.50 -9.54 37.72
N ASP A 735 13.71 -8.99 37.57
CA ASP A 735 14.33 -8.75 36.27
C ASP A 735 14.34 -10.04 35.43
N PRO A 736 14.04 -9.95 34.12
CA PRO A 736 14.11 -11.12 33.25
C PRO A 736 15.57 -11.61 33.22
N PRO A 737 15.83 -12.92 33.36
CA PRO A 737 17.18 -13.42 33.33
C PRO A 737 17.82 -13.12 31.98
N GLY A 738 19.01 -12.54 32.02
CA GLY A 738 19.85 -12.33 30.85
C GLY A 738 20.10 -13.63 30.07
N PRO A 739 20.69 -13.55 28.87
CA PRO A 739 20.78 -14.66 27.91
C PRO A 739 21.32 -15.99 28.48
N ARG A 740 22.15 -15.94 29.54
CA ARG A 740 22.62 -17.14 30.25
C ARG A 740 21.55 -17.88 31.06
N GLY A 741 20.55 -17.17 31.62
CA GLY A 741 19.49 -17.81 32.41
C GLY A 741 18.38 -18.44 31.58
N ARG A 742 18.19 -18.02 30.32
CA ARG A 742 17.30 -18.72 29.37
C ARG A 742 17.85 -20.09 28.97
N LEU A 743 19.17 -20.18 28.78
CA LEU A 743 19.85 -21.44 28.46
C LEU A 743 19.80 -22.46 29.61
N ALA A 744 19.93 -22.01 30.86
CA ALA A 744 19.79 -22.87 32.04
C ALA A 744 18.35 -23.42 32.20
N ARG A 745 17.34 -22.62 31.85
CA ARG A 745 15.92 -23.03 31.90
C ARG A 745 15.57 -24.05 30.81
N LEU A 746 16.14 -23.89 29.61
CA LEU A 746 16.02 -24.87 28.52
C LEU A 746 16.75 -26.19 28.83
N ALA A 747 17.89 -26.13 29.53
CA ALA A 747 18.61 -27.31 29.98
C ALA A 747 17.87 -28.08 31.10
N ALA A 748 17.12 -27.39 31.96
CA ALA A 748 16.30 -28.00 33.00
C ALA A 748 15.05 -28.69 32.44
N LEU A 749 14.40 -28.11 31.43
CA LEU A 749 13.22 -28.69 30.76
C LEU A 749 13.56 -29.95 29.95
N ARG A 750 14.81 -30.08 29.48
CA ARG A 750 15.30 -31.29 28.79
C ARG A 750 15.60 -32.47 29.70
N ARG A 751 15.62 -32.28 31.03
CA ARG A 751 15.80 -33.36 32.02
C ARG A 751 14.46 -33.87 32.61
N GLN A 752 13.34 -33.31 32.17
CA GLN A 752 11.98 -33.72 32.58
C GLN A 752 11.10 -34.16 31.39
N ALA A 753 11.70 -34.40 30.23
CA ALA A 753 11.04 -34.99 29.06
C ALA A 753 11.57 -36.41 28.82
#